data_AF-A0A9R0SXZ3-F1
#
_entry.id   AF-A0A9R0SXZ3-F1
#
_cell.length_a   1.000
_cell.length_b   1.000
_cell.length_c   1.000
_cell.angle_alpha   90.00
_cell.angle_beta   90.00
_cell.angle_gamma   90.00
#
_symmetry.space_group_name_H-M   'P 1'
#
loop_
_entity.id
_entity.type
_entity.pdbx_description
1 polymer ?
#
loop_
_entity_poly.entity_id
_entity_poly.type
_entity_poly.pdbx_seq_one_letter_code
_entity_poly.pdbx_strand_id
1 'polypeptide(L)'
;MNSMPSLLVREQAILLNLGSLRAIAMHERVLIFNYNSPGGKVFLELLRPRLNPRNINGGPAMPFQLEVVEAALLSRIQRLERRLMHVEPRVATLLEVLPNRLTGDVLEQLRLSKQSLVELGSRAGDLKQMLIDLLEDPHEIRRICIMGRNCTLDKVSDDMECSVPLEKQVAEEEEEEIEMLLENYLQRCESCHGQAERLLDSAREMEDSIAVNLSSRRLEVSRVELLLQVGTFCVAVGALIAGIFGMNLKSYLENNTWGISADAGAAWPVANPAVTCADVAEAGSPSSFVASPFLFLQGDAIYMFFETKNPVTSQGDIAAAVYMMPESSKNGDLRLYRALDFPLKWTLEKVLLEKPLVDSAIINFRGSYWLLGSDLSSYGAKQNGELSIWYSSSPLAPWNPHRHNTIGSMDNGSSFRNGGRPFVYDGDLYRIGKQSGGVSGHSIKVFKVEILTANEYKEIEVPFVFDKPRKGRNAWNGARSHHLDVQWLPSSQLWIGVMDGDRVPSNDSVHRLTIGYMFYGVTLLLVLLLGGLIGAIRCTIPLRWCAPHIEKRGDFVHSKQQFFLKYKLSSLFSSLNKLGSLLGGRINYRTWKGRVYVVLVILVLIFLTCLGTHCIYGGNGAEEPYPIKGRYSQFTLLTMTYDARLWNLKMFVEHYSKCASVREIVVIWNKGRPPVLNELKSAVPVRVRVEDKNTLNNRFNIDEKIKTRAVMELDDDIMMPCDDLERGFKVWREHPDRIVGYYPRLAAGTPLEYRNERYARQQGGYNMILTGAAFMDHGLAFERYWSKKAEVGRKMVDSFFNCEDVLLNFLFANASSMSMVEYVKPAWAIDMSKFSGVAISRNTQAHYHVRSKCLAKFSEVYGNLSAKRLFSSRGDDWDV
;
A
#
# COMPACT_ATOMS: atom_id res chain seq x y z
N MET A 1 7.07 18.94 -55.83
CA MET A 1 8.42 19.50 -56.13
C MET A 1 9.25 19.49 -54.84
N ASN A 2 9.71 18.32 -54.41
CA ASN A 2 10.67 18.16 -53.30
C ASN A 2 11.95 17.60 -53.93
N SER A 3 12.80 18.47 -54.48
CA SER A 3 14.18 18.09 -54.81
C SER A 3 15.05 18.49 -53.63
N MET A 4 15.89 17.57 -53.16
CA MET A 4 16.91 17.88 -52.16
C MET A 4 17.79 19.04 -52.67
N PRO A 5 18.18 19.97 -51.79
CA PRO A 5 19.09 21.03 -52.16
C PRO A 5 20.44 20.42 -52.54
N SER A 6 21.04 20.92 -53.61
CA SER A 6 22.35 20.48 -54.07
C SER A 6 23.09 21.65 -54.71
N LEU A 7 24.34 21.83 -54.31
CA LEU A 7 25.33 22.68 -54.95
C LEU A 7 26.43 21.75 -55.45
N LEU A 8 26.61 21.67 -56.76
CA LEU A 8 27.61 20.79 -57.37
C LEU A 8 28.60 21.64 -58.14
N VAL A 9 29.87 21.57 -57.78
CA VAL A 9 30.94 22.28 -58.48
C VAL A 9 31.44 21.39 -59.62
N ARG A 10 31.51 21.96 -60.82
CA ARG A 10 32.12 21.37 -62.03
C ARG A 10 33.19 22.30 -62.55
N GLU A 11 34.04 21.80 -63.45
CA GLU A 11 35.22 22.52 -63.95
C GLU A 11 34.92 23.93 -64.49
N GLN A 12 33.76 24.14 -65.13
CA GLN A 12 33.39 25.44 -65.72
C GLN A 12 32.04 25.99 -65.25
N ALA A 13 31.41 25.34 -64.26
CA ALA A 13 30.07 25.74 -63.83
C ALA A 13 29.72 25.23 -62.43
N ILE A 14 28.85 25.97 -61.74
CA ILE A 14 28.23 25.56 -60.48
C ILE A 14 26.76 25.27 -60.75
N LEU A 15 26.32 24.03 -60.47
CA LEU A 15 24.93 23.64 -60.59
C LEU A 15 24.23 23.88 -59.25
N LEU A 16 23.23 24.77 -59.26
CA LEU A 16 22.43 25.15 -58.11
C LEU A 16 21.03 24.56 -58.23
N ASN A 17 20.62 23.74 -57.27
CA ASN A 17 19.25 23.31 -57.10
C ASN A 17 18.86 23.55 -55.64
N LEU A 18 18.15 24.64 -55.37
CA LEU A 18 17.68 25.04 -54.03
C LEU A 18 16.15 24.94 -53.95
N GLY A 19 15.62 23.82 -54.45
CA GLY A 19 14.19 23.49 -54.51
C GLY A 19 13.48 24.19 -55.67
N SER A 20 12.88 25.36 -55.41
CA SER A 20 12.18 26.14 -56.45
C SER A 20 13.10 27.05 -57.26
N LEU A 21 14.38 27.11 -56.92
CA LEU A 21 15.41 27.79 -57.71
C LEU A 21 16.31 26.71 -58.30
N ARG A 22 16.47 26.72 -59.62
CA ARG A 22 17.42 25.88 -60.35
C ARG A 22 18.21 26.78 -61.28
N ALA A 23 19.52 26.81 -61.12
CA ALA A 23 20.39 27.68 -61.90
C ALA A 23 21.72 27.00 -62.20
N ILE A 24 22.37 27.43 -63.28
CA ILE A 24 23.77 27.10 -63.59
C ILE A 24 24.54 28.41 -63.60
N ALA A 25 25.44 28.58 -62.63
CA ALA A 25 26.40 29.67 -62.59
C ALA A 25 27.61 29.30 -63.46
N MET A 26 28.00 30.17 -64.38
CA MET A 26 29.25 30.10 -65.14
C MET A 26 30.02 31.40 -64.89
N HIS A 27 31.27 31.48 -65.36
CA HIS A 27 32.17 32.61 -65.11
C HIS A 27 31.58 34.00 -65.43
N GLU A 28 30.80 34.13 -66.51
CA GLU A 28 30.24 35.44 -66.93
C GLU A 28 28.72 35.45 -67.12
N ARG A 29 28.05 34.33 -66.86
CA ARG A 29 26.60 34.21 -67.11
C ARG A 29 25.93 33.21 -66.18
N VAL A 30 24.66 33.45 -65.87
CA VAL A 30 23.82 32.52 -65.11
C VAL A 30 22.62 32.08 -65.96
N LEU A 31 22.40 30.76 -66.03
CA LEU A 31 21.23 30.18 -66.67
C LEU A 31 20.21 29.80 -65.60
N ILE A 32 19.03 30.40 -65.61
CA ILE A 32 17.98 30.12 -64.62
C ILE A 32 16.90 29.26 -65.26
N PHE A 33 16.70 28.06 -64.73
CA PHE A 33 15.61 27.19 -65.16
C PHE A 33 14.31 27.66 -64.52
N ASN A 34 13.35 28.06 -65.36
CA ASN A 34 12.04 28.57 -64.95
C ASN A 34 12.12 29.79 -63.99
N TYR A 35 12.47 30.95 -64.57
CA TYR A 35 12.56 32.22 -63.85
C TYR A 35 11.24 32.66 -63.18
N ASN A 36 10.09 32.18 -63.67
CA ASN A 36 8.76 32.50 -63.14
C ASN A 36 8.41 31.76 -61.85
N SER A 37 9.24 30.80 -61.44
CA SER A 37 9.09 30.12 -60.15
C SER A 37 9.21 31.10 -58.98
N PRO A 38 8.59 30.82 -57.81
CA PRO A 38 8.71 31.67 -56.63
C PRO A 38 10.17 31.86 -56.17
N GLY A 39 11.04 30.87 -56.41
CA GLY A 39 12.46 30.99 -56.12
C GLY A 39 13.20 31.85 -57.13
N GLY A 40 12.92 31.67 -58.44
CA GLY A 40 13.53 32.42 -59.52
C GLY A 40 13.26 33.93 -59.45
N LYS A 41 12.03 34.34 -59.09
CA LYS A 41 11.68 35.77 -58.96
C LYS A 41 12.47 36.48 -57.86
N VAL A 42 12.47 35.93 -56.65
CA VAL A 42 13.19 36.49 -55.50
C VAL A 42 14.70 36.47 -55.74
N PHE A 43 15.21 35.41 -56.36
CA PHE A 43 16.61 35.33 -56.76
C PHE A 43 17.01 36.45 -57.73
N LEU A 44 16.19 36.74 -58.75
CA LEU A 44 16.44 37.84 -59.69
C LEU A 44 16.36 39.23 -59.04
N GLU A 45 15.43 39.42 -58.10
CA GLU A 45 15.32 40.66 -57.32
C GLU A 45 16.58 40.92 -56.48
N LEU A 46 17.20 39.86 -55.94
CA LEU A 46 18.43 39.97 -55.14
C LEU A 46 19.69 40.07 -56.00
N LEU A 47 19.77 39.35 -57.13
CA LEU A 47 20.96 39.31 -57.98
C LEU A 47 21.13 40.57 -58.85
N ARG A 48 20.04 41.11 -59.42
CA ARG A 48 20.13 42.26 -60.36
C ARG A 48 20.82 43.50 -59.76
N PRO A 49 20.54 43.91 -58.51
CA PRO A 49 21.22 45.05 -57.90
C PRO A 49 22.70 44.79 -57.66
N ARG A 50 23.09 43.55 -57.34
CA ARG A 50 24.48 43.13 -57.08
C ARG A 50 25.33 43.14 -58.36
N LEU A 51 24.73 42.83 -59.50
CA LEU A 51 25.39 42.85 -60.81
C LEU A 51 25.49 44.25 -61.45
N ASN A 52 24.94 45.29 -60.82
CA ASN A 52 24.91 46.64 -61.40
C ASN A 52 26.11 47.45 -60.87
N PRO A 53 27.03 47.96 -61.73
CA PRO A 53 28.32 48.55 -61.31
C PRO A 53 28.22 49.95 -60.66
N ARG A 54 27.14 50.28 -59.94
CA ARG A 54 26.88 51.62 -59.40
C ARG A 54 27.05 51.80 -57.89
N ASN A 55 27.53 50.81 -57.14
CA ASN A 55 27.93 51.00 -55.75
C ASN A 55 29.42 50.70 -55.57
N ILE A 56 30.25 51.67 -55.93
CA ILE A 56 31.68 51.68 -55.65
C ILE A 56 31.85 52.19 -54.20
N ASN A 57 31.79 51.27 -53.24
CA ASN A 57 32.42 51.45 -51.93
C ASN A 57 33.74 50.65 -51.89
N GLY A 58 34.64 50.92 -52.84
CA GLY A 58 36.08 50.64 -52.76
C GLY A 58 36.59 49.23 -52.40
N GLY A 59 35.72 48.22 -52.26
CA GLY A 59 36.13 46.84 -51.98
C GLY A 59 36.47 46.06 -53.26
N PRO A 60 37.29 45.00 -53.16
CA PRO A 60 37.50 44.08 -54.27
C PRO A 60 36.16 43.50 -54.75
N ALA A 61 35.97 43.45 -56.06
CA ALA A 61 34.73 42.94 -56.65
C ALA A 61 34.69 41.42 -56.50
N MET A 62 33.68 40.92 -55.78
CA MET A 62 33.46 39.47 -55.64
C MET A 62 33.28 38.83 -57.03
N PRO A 63 33.89 37.67 -57.31
CA PRO A 63 33.71 36.95 -58.57
C PRO A 63 32.23 36.73 -58.92
N PHE A 64 31.88 36.85 -60.22
CA PHE A 64 30.50 36.76 -60.69
C PHE A 64 29.80 35.46 -60.27
N GLN A 65 30.50 34.32 -60.31
CA GLN A 65 29.95 33.04 -59.86
C GLN A 65 29.58 33.03 -58.37
N LEU A 66 30.36 33.71 -57.52
CA LEU A 66 30.12 33.79 -56.08
C LEU A 66 28.96 34.73 -55.76
N GLU A 67 28.82 35.85 -56.45
CA GLU A 67 27.63 36.72 -56.35
C GLU A 67 26.33 35.98 -56.69
N VAL A 68 26.40 35.08 -57.68
CA VAL A 68 25.28 34.21 -58.04
C VAL A 68 24.97 33.19 -56.94
N VAL A 69 25.99 32.54 -56.38
CA VAL A 69 25.83 31.57 -55.27
C VAL A 69 25.29 32.26 -54.02
N GLU A 70 25.85 33.40 -53.64
CA GLU A 70 25.44 34.18 -52.48
C GLU A 70 23.98 34.64 -52.63
N ALA A 71 23.60 35.21 -53.78
CA ALA A 71 22.22 35.62 -54.04
C ALA A 71 21.25 34.42 -54.00
N ALA A 72 21.69 33.24 -54.43
CA ALA A 72 20.89 32.02 -54.40
C ALA A 72 20.66 31.50 -52.97
N LEU A 73 21.72 31.46 -52.15
CA LEU A 73 21.65 31.08 -50.73
C LEU A 73 20.81 32.08 -49.93
N LEU A 74 21.05 33.38 -50.12
CA LEU A 74 20.30 34.45 -49.47
C LEU A 74 18.80 34.38 -49.82
N SER A 75 18.46 34.22 -51.10
CA SER A 75 17.07 34.05 -51.56
C SER A 75 16.38 32.89 -50.85
N ARG A 76 17.08 31.76 -50.72
CA ARG A 76 16.53 30.56 -50.10
C ARG A 76 16.35 30.74 -48.59
N ILE A 77 17.37 31.22 -47.89
CA ILE A 77 17.38 31.39 -46.43
C ILE A 77 16.35 32.44 -46.00
N GLN A 78 16.28 33.60 -46.66
CA GLN A 78 15.26 34.62 -46.37
C GLN A 78 13.83 34.09 -46.54
N ARG A 79 13.61 33.10 -47.40
CA ARG A 79 12.29 32.48 -47.55
C ARG A 79 11.97 31.52 -46.40
N LEU A 80 12.96 30.80 -45.89
CA LEU A 80 12.81 29.97 -44.69
C LEU A 80 12.55 30.85 -43.47
N GLU A 81 13.34 31.91 -43.28
CA GLU A 81 13.16 32.89 -42.20
C GLU A 81 11.79 33.57 -42.26
N ARG A 82 11.32 34.01 -43.43
CA ARG A 82 9.97 34.59 -43.57
C ARG A 82 8.85 33.61 -43.24
N ARG A 83 9.00 32.34 -43.61
CA ARG A 83 8.02 31.30 -43.22
C ARG A 83 8.03 31.10 -41.70
N LEU A 84 9.22 31.08 -41.08
CA LEU A 84 9.37 30.97 -39.64
C LEU A 84 8.68 32.14 -38.91
N MET A 85 8.95 33.38 -39.31
CA MET A 85 8.34 34.59 -38.74
C MET A 85 6.80 34.61 -38.81
N HIS A 86 6.20 33.89 -39.76
CA HIS A 86 4.74 33.79 -39.85
C HIS A 86 4.15 32.67 -38.99
N VAL A 87 4.90 31.58 -38.79
CA VAL A 87 4.45 30.40 -38.04
C VAL A 87 4.69 30.55 -36.54
N GLU A 88 5.82 31.13 -36.16
CA GLU A 88 6.22 31.34 -34.76
C GLU A 88 5.15 32.04 -33.90
N PRO A 89 4.63 33.24 -34.25
CA PRO A 89 3.62 33.91 -33.44
C PRO A 89 2.30 33.13 -33.38
N ARG A 90 1.96 32.37 -34.43
CA ARG A 90 0.77 31.53 -34.44
C ARG A 90 0.90 30.36 -33.46
N VAL A 91 2.08 29.74 -33.40
CA VAL A 91 2.35 28.64 -32.46
C VAL A 91 2.38 29.19 -31.03
N ALA A 92 3.07 30.30 -30.78
CA ALA A 92 3.13 30.92 -29.45
C ALA A 92 1.74 31.27 -28.91
N THR A 93 0.89 31.91 -29.72
CA THR A 93 -0.49 32.24 -29.33
C THR A 93 -1.36 31.00 -29.09
N LEU A 94 -1.20 29.94 -29.89
CA LEU A 94 -1.92 28.69 -29.67
C LEU A 94 -1.50 28.03 -28.34
N LEU A 95 -0.21 28.03 -28.02
CA LEU A 95 0.32 27.46 -26.78
C LEU A 95 -0.19 28.19 -25.52
N GLU A 96 -0.47 29.49 -25.60
CA GLU A 96 -1.08 30.25 -24.50
C GLU A 96 -2.58 29.95 -24.30
N VAL A 97 -3.31 29.69 -25.39
CA VAL A 97 -4.77 29.50 -25.36
C VAL A 97 -5.16 28.06 -25.03
N LEU A 98 -4.40 27.08 -25.50
CA LEU A 98 -4.68 25.64 -25.37
C LEU A 98 -4.96 25.15 -23.94
N PRO A 99 -4.25 25.61 -22.88
CA PRO A 99 -4.56 25.22 -21.50
C PRO A 99 -5.97 25.63 -21.04
N ASN A 100 -6.53 26.70 -21.61
CA ASN A 100 -7.77 27.32 -21.17
C ASN A 100 -8.97 27.01 -22.09
N ARG A 101 -8.72 26.64 -23.36
CA ARG A 101 -9.77 26.43 -24.36
C ARG A 101 -9.47 25.27 -25.31
N LEU A 102 -10.03 24.11 -24.99
CA LEU A 102 -9.95 22.89 -25.81
C LEU A 102 -11.16 22.78 -26.75
N THR A 103 -11.06 23.40 -27.93
CA THR A 103 -12.04 23.24 -29.02
C THR A 103 -11.40 22.55 -30.23
N GLY A 104 -12.22 21.84 -31.03
CA GLY A 104 -11.75 21.13 -32.22
C GLY A 104 -10.98 22.03 -33.19
N ASP A 105 -11.45 23.26 -33.39
CA ASP A 105 -10.82 24.24 -34.29
C ASP A 105 -9.39 24.61 -33.84
N VAL A 106 -9.15 24.73 -32.53
CA VAL A 106 -7.83 25.09 -31.98
C VAL A 106 -6.85 23.93 -32.16
N LEU A 107 -7.31 22.69 -31.97
CA LEU A 107 -6.51 21.49 -32.21
C LEU A 107 -6.18 21.33 -33.71
N GLU A 108 -7.10 21.69 -34.60
CA GLU A 108 -6.83 21.69 -36.04
C GLU A 108 -5.80 22.75 -36.44
N GLN A 109 -5.89 23.97 -35.88
CA GLN A 109 -4.89 25.02 -36.08
C GLN A 109 -3.50 24.62 -35.55
N LEU A 110 -3.44 23.94 -34.40
CA LEU A 110 -2.20 23.38 -33.87
C LEU A 110 -1.62 22.32 -34.82
N ARG A 111 -2.46 21.41 -35.32
CA ARG A 111 -2.05 20.38 -36.29
C ARG A 111 -1.47 20.99 -37.57
N LEU A 112 -2.13 22.00 -38.13
CA LEU A 112 -1.66 22.71 -39.34
C LEU A 112 -0.34 23.44 -39.11
N SER A 113 -0.19 24.06 -37.93
CA SER A 113 1.05 24.75 -37.55
C SER A 113 2.21 23.75 -37.34
N LYS A 114 1.93 22.61 -36.68
CA LYS A 114 2.88 21.49 -36.52
C LYS A 114 3.36 20.95 -37.87
N GLN A 115 2.43 20.72 -38.80
CA GLN A 115 2.77 20.26 -40.16
C GLN A 115 3.67 21.27 -40.89
N SER A 116 3.41 22.58 -40.72
CA SER A 116 4.22 23.65 -41.31
C SER A 116 5.62 23.72 -40.69
N LEU A 117 5.75 23.52 -39.37
CA LEU A 117 7.04 23.45 -38.67
C LEU A 117 7.87 22.25 -39.11
N VAL A 118 7.26 21.06 -39.25
CA VAL A 118 7.96 19.86 -39.76
C VAL A 118 8.50 20.09 -41.17
N GLU A 119 7.68 20.66 -42.06
CA GLU A 119 8.10 20.97 -43.44
C GLU A 119 9.22 22.03 -43.47
N LEU A 120 9.15 23.03 -42.59
CA LEU A 120 10.17 24.07 -42.47
C LEU A 120 11.48 23.52 -41.91
N GLY A 121 11.41 22.76 -40.82
CA GLY A 121 12.55 22.12 -40.15
C GLY A 121 13.28 21.17 -41.07
N SER A 122 12.56 20.31 -41.80
CA SER A 122 13.14 19.44 -42.83
C SER A 122 13.84 20.24 -43.93
N ARG A 123 13.19 21.28 -44.49
CA ARG A 123 13.78 22.06 -45.59
C ARG A 123 14.97 22.92 -45.17
N ALA A 124 15.02 23.36 -43.91
CA ALA A 124 16.17 24.04 -43.34
C ALA A 124 17.29 23.03 -43.02
N GLY A 125 16.94 21.86 -42.49
CA GLY A 125 17.87 20.76 -42.22
C GLY A 125 18.56 20.26 -43.49
N ASP A 126 17.82 20.06 -44.58
CA ASP A 126 18.40 19.65 -45.86
C ASP A 126 19.40 20.71 -46.40
N LEU A 127 19.08 22.00 -46.23
CA LEU A 127 19.95 23.09 -46.68
C LEU A 127 21.19 23.22 -45.79
N LYS A 128 21.03 23.04 -44.47
CA LYS A 128 22.13 22.95 -43.50
C LYS A 128 23.07 21.81 -43.88
N GLN A 129 22.54 20.62 -44.16
CA GLN A 129 23.37 19.46 -44.51
C GLN A 129 24.16 19.70 -45.79
N MET A 130 23.53 20.27 -46.83
CA MET A 130 24.23 20.62 -48.07
C MET A 130 25.38 21.62 -47.87
N LEU A 131 25.23 22.58 -46.95
CA LEU A 131 26.29 23.54 -46.61
C LEU A 131 27.42 22.88 -45.79
N ILE A 132 27.09 21.96 -44.88
CA ILE A 132 28.08 21.16 -44.14
C ILE A 132 28.88 20.28 -45.11
N ASP A 133 28.20 19.54 -45.99
CA ASP A 133 28.84 18.65 -46.96
C ASP A 133 29.80 19.43 -47.89
N LEU A 134 29.47 20.69 -48.21
CA LEU A 134 30.32 21.57 -49.02
C LEU A 134 31.53 22.13 -48.24
N LEU A 135 31.36 22.46 -46.96
CA LEU A 135 32.43 22.95 -46.08
C LEU A 135 33.39 21.83 -45.64
N GLU A 136 32.93 20.58 -45.59
CA GLU A 136 33.75 19.41 -45.25
C GLU A 136 34.65 18.94 -46.42
N ASP A 137 34.33 19.30 -47.67
CA ASP A 137 35.12 18.95 -48.86
C ASP A 137 35.93 20.16 -49.39
N PRO A 138 37.20 20.33 -48.95
CA PRO A 138 38.05 21.44 -49.41
C PRO A 138 38.29 21.43 -50.92
N HIS A 139 38.15 20.28 -51.60
CA HIS A 139 38.30 20.22 -53.05
C HIS A 139 37.13 20.85 -53.81
N GLU A 140 35.92 20.84 -53.27
CA GLU A 140 34.80 21.56 -53.89
C GLU A 140 35.02 23.08 -53.77
N ILE A 141 35.49 23.57 -52.61
CA ILE A 141 35.81 24.99 -52.39
C ILE A 141 36.95 25.45 -53.30
N ARG A 142 38.06 24.71 -53.34
CA ARG A 142 39.18 25.01 -54.26
C ARG A 142 38.77 25.01 -55.72
N ARG A 143 37.85 24.12 -56.12
CA ARG A 143 37.26 24.11 -57.47
C ARG A 143 36.44 25.35 -57.79
N ILE A 144 35.83 26.00 -56.79
CA ILE A 144 35.15 27.29 -56.96
C ILE A 144 36.18 28.40 -57.19
N CYS A 145 37.29 28.39 -56.44
CA CYS A 145 38.35 29.41 -56.51
C CYS A 145 39.09 29.41 -57.85
N ILE A 146 39.32 28.25 -58.45
CA ILE A 146 40.01 28.14 -59.75
C ILE A 146 39.08 28.28 -60.97
N MET A 147 37.77 28.49 -60.75
CA MET A 147 36.78 28.49 -61.83
C MET A 147 36.96 29.69 -62.77
N GLY A 148 37.36 29.42 -64.02
CA GLY A 148 37.66 30.45 -65.02
C GLY A 148 39.12 30.93 -64.99
N ARG A 149 39.97 30.36 -64.13
CA ARG A 149 41.43 30.57 -64.11
C ARG A 149 42.14 29.46 -64.86
N ASN A 150 43.37 29.71 -65.28
CA ASN A 150 44.20 28.70 -65.94
C ASN A 150 45.04 27.95 -64.89
N CYS A 151 44.31 27.28 -63.98
CA CYS A 151 44.83 26.52 -62.86
C CYS A 151 44.27 25.09 -62.88
N THR A 152 45.07 24.13 -62.42
CA THR A 152 44.70 22.72 -62.29
C THR A 152 44.86 22.26 -60.84
N LEU A 153 43.95 21.42 -60.38
CA LEU A 153 43.96 20.82 -59.06
C LEU A 153 44.33 19.34 -59.19
N ASP A 154 45.45 18.92 -58.61
CA ASP A 154 45.80 17.51 -58.52
C ASP A 154 45.03 16.86 -57.35
N LYS A 155 44.31 15.76 -57.64
CA LYS A 155 43.47 15.06 -56.67
C LYS A 155 44.24 14.13 -55.73
N VAL A 156 45.54 13.93 -55.97
CA VAL A 156 46.37 13.00 -55.18
C VAL A 156 47.32 13.73 -54.24
N SER A 157 47.82 14.91 -54.65
CA SER A 157 48.77 15.72 -53.89
C SER A 157 48.13 16.93 -53.18
N ASP A 158 46.86 17.21 -53.45
CA ASP A 158 46.13 18.42 -53.02
C ASP A 158 46.76 19.75 -53.48
N ASP A 159 47.78 19.69 -54.33
CA ASP A 159 48.52 20.85 -54.80
C ASP A 159 47.77 21.57 -55.94
N MET A 160 47.67 22.89 -55.80
CA MET A 160 47.15 23.79 -56.83
C MET A 160 48.30 24.31 -57.70
N GLU A 161 48.23 24.00 -59.00
CA GLU A 161 49.16 24.49 -60.02
C GLU A 161 48.46 25.54 -60.89
N CYS A 162 48.98 26.76 -60.92
CA CYS A 162 48.48 27.84 -61.77
C CYS A 162 49.56 28.29 -62.75
N SER A 163 49.15 28.61 -63.98
CA SER A 163 50.08 29.16 -64.98
C SER A 163 50.66 30.53 -64.58
N VAL A 164 49.99 31.26 -63.69
CA VAL A 164 50.41 32.57 -63.17
C VAL A 164 50.52 32.52 -61.64
N PRO A 165 51.66 32.88 -61.02
CA PRO A 165 51.83 32.86 -59.56
C PRO A 165 50.84 33.76 -58.79
N LEU A 166 50.46 34.89 -59.38
CA LEU A 166 49.46 35.81 -58.81
C LEU A 166 48.06 35.16 -58.75
N GLU A 167 47.69 34.32 -59.74
CA GLU A 167 46.40 33.61 -59.73
C GLU A 167 46.33 32.56 -58.62
N LYS A 168 47.47 31.95 -58.28
CA LYS A 168 47.57 31.02 -57.14
C LYS A 168 47.35 31.75 -55.81
N GLN A 169 48.00 32.89 -55.60
CA GLN A 169 47.84 33.69 -54.38
C GLN A 169 46.40 34.19 -54.20
N VAL A 170 45.77 34.69 -55.27
CA VAL A 170 44.37 35.14 -55.22
C VAL A 170 43.42 33.96 -54.97
N ALA A 171 43.71 32.77 -55.50
CA ALA A 171 42.88 31.58 -55.25
C ALA A 171 42.98 31.07 -53.80
N GLU A 172 44.15 31.17 -53.18
CA GLU A 172 44.36 30.83 -51.76
C GLU A 172 43.68 31.87 -50.84
N GLU A 173 43.73 33.16 -51.17
CA GLU A 173 43.00 34.21 -50.41
C GLU A 173 41.47 34.07 -50.53
N GLU A 174 40.96 33.74 -51.73
CA GLU A 174 39.53 33.53 -51.95
C GLU A 174 38.97 32.26 -51.27
N GLU A 175 39.80 31.24 -51.02
CA GLU A 175 39.40 30.01 -50.33
C GLU A 175 38.89 30.34 -48.91
N GLU A 176 39.65 31.12 -48.14
CA GLU A 176 39.27 31.56 -46.79
C GLU A 176 38.02 32.48 -46.81
N GLU A 177 37.88 33.36 -47.80
CA GLU A 177 36.72 34.25 -47.94
C GLU A 177 35.41 33.47 -48.24
N ILE A 178 35.49 32.45 -49.09
CA ILE A 178 34.35 31.60 -49.44
C ILE A 178 33.93 30.75 -48.24
N GLU A 179 34.88 30.19 -47.48
CA GLU A 179 34.60 29.46 -46.25
C GLU A 179 33.84 30.33 -45.24
N MET A 180 34.36 31.52 -44.94
CA MET A 180 33.69 32.48 -44.03
C MET A 180 32.28 32.86 -44.52
N LEU A 181 32.09 33.04 -45.83
CA LEU A 181 30.78 33.32 -46.41
C LEU A 181 29.82 32.16 -46.20
N LEU A 182 30.24 30.93 -46.50
CA LEU A 182 29.42 29.73 -46.37
C LEU A 182 29.09 29.42 -44.90
N GLU A 183 30.04 29.61 -43.97
CA GLU A 183 29.84 29.48 -42.54
C GLU A 183 28.77 30.43 -42.00
N ASN A 184 28.75 31.69 -42.46
CA ASN A 184 27.69 32.64 -42.09
C ASN A 184 26.30 32.15 -42.52
N TYR A 185 26.17 31.66 -43.75
CA TYR A 185 24.90 31.10 -44.22
C TYR A 185 24.52 29.79 -43.53
N LEU A 186 25.51 28.96 -43.16
CA LEU A 186 25.31 27.77 -42.34
C LEU A 186 24.74 28.16 -40.97
N GLN A 187 25.33 29.15 -40.29
CA GLN A 187 24.85 29.64 -39.00
C GLN A 187 23.41 30.17 -39.06
N ARG A 188 23.07 30.92 -40.12
CA ARG A 188 21.69 31.40 -40.35
C ARG A 188 20.71 30.25 -40.58
N CYS A 189 21.12 29.25 -41.37
CA CYS A 189 20.31 28.08 -41.65
C CYS A 189 20.08 27.23 -40.39
N GLU A 190 21.14 27.04 -39.60
CA GLU A 190 21.10 26.35 -38.31
C GLU A 190 20.18 27.07 -37.31
N SER A 191 20.25 28.39 -37.22
CA SER A 191 19.35 29.18 -36.37
C SER A 191 17.89 28.96 -36.77
N CYS A 192 17.58 29.00 -38.07
CA CYS A 192 16.23 28.76 -38.58
C CYS A 192 15.75 27.33 -38.30
N HIS A 193 16.61 26.32 -38.51
CA HIS A 193 16.31 24.91 -38.23
C HIS A 193 16.07 24.68 -36.72
N GLY A 194 16.98 25.17 -35.87
CA GLY A 194 16.89 25.01 -34.42
C GLY A 194 15.71 25.76 -33.80
N GLN A 195 15.31 26.91 -34.34
CA GLN A 195 14.08 27.59 -33.93
C GLN A 195 12.82 26.79 -34.32
N ALA A 196 12.78 26.23 -35.53
CA ALA A 196 11.66 25.40 -35.98
C ALA A 196 11.49 24.12 -35.14
N GLU A 197 12.58 23.41 -34.83
CA GLU A 197 12.57 22.22 -33.98
C GLU A 197 12.15 22.56 -32.54
N ARG A 198 12.66 23.64 -31.95
CA ARG A 198 12.25 24.07 -30.59
C ARG A 198 10.76 24.36 -30.48
N LEU A 199 10.18 25.06 -31.47
CA LEU A 199 8.74 25.32 -31.51
C LEU A 199 7.93 24.03 -31.73
N LEU A 200 8.46 23.10 -32.52
CA LEU A 200 7.83 21.81 -32.78
C LEU A 200 7.78 20.94 -31.52
N ASP A 201 8.87 20.89 -30.76
CA ASP A 201 8.93 20.14 -29.51
C ASP A 201 8.02 20.75 -28.45
N SER A 202 7.97 22.08 -28.34
CA SER A 202 7.01 22.78 -27.46
C SER A 202 5.55 22.45 -27.82
N ALA A 203 5.25 22.35 -29.12
CA ALA A 203 3.92 21.94 -29.59
C ALA A 203 3.60 20.47 -29.30
N ARG A 204 4.57 19.56 -29.40
CA ARG A 204 4.43 18.13 -29.05
C ARG A 204 4.18 17.94 -27.56
N GLU A 205 4.98 18.60 -26.71
CA GLU A 205 4.81 18.53 -25.26
C GLU A 205 3.42 19.01 -24.82
N MET A 206 2.90 20.06 -25.47
CA MET A 206 1.55 20.54 -25.17
C MET A 206 0.46 19.56 -25.64
N GLU A 207 0.63 18.92 -26.79
CA GLU A 207 -0.28 17.87 -27.29
C GLU A 207 -0.33 16.67 -26.32
N ASP A 208 0.81 16.24 -25.80
CA ASP A 208 0.91 15.15 -24.82
C ASP A 208 0.26 15.54 -23.48
N SER A 209 0.48 16.77 -23.02
CA SER A 209 -0.18 17.32 -21.82
C SER A 209 -1.71 17.33 -21.96
N ILE A 210 -2.21 17.71 -23.14
CA ILE A 210 -3.65 17.69 -23.47
C ILE A 210 -4.18 16.26 -23.50
N ALA A 211 -3.47 15.32 -24.11
CA ALA A 211 -3.88 13.92 -24.17
C ALA A 211 -4.01 13.33 -22.75
N VAL A 212 -3.06 13.64 -21.87
CA VAL A 212 -3.10 13.25 -20.46
C VAL A 212 -4.31 13.89 -19.76
N ASN A 213 -4.55 15.20 -19.93
CA ASN A 213 -5.67 15.89 -19.29
C ASN A 213 -7.04 15.37 -19.78
N LEU A 214 -7.19 15.11 -21.08
CA LEU A 214 -8.38 14.49 -21.66
C LEU A 214 -8.60 13.06 -21.15
N SER A 215 -7.53 12.29 -20.94
CA SER A 215 -7.63 10.95 -20.33
C SER A 215 -8.08 11.02 -18.87
N SER A 216 -7.58 12.00 -18.11
CA SER A 216 -8.00 12.27 -16.73
C SER A 216 -9.47 12.70 -16.65
N ARG A 217 -9.92 13.59 -17.55
CA ARG A 217 -11.34 13.99 -17.64
C ARG A 217 -12.25 12.84 -18.03
N ARG A 218 -11.85 11.96 -18.96
CA ARG A 218 -12.60 10.74 -19.26
C ARG A 218 -12.71 9.83 -18.04
N LEU A 219 -11.63 9.67 -17.26
CA LEU A 219 -11.65 8.89 -16.03
C LEU A 219 -12.61 9.48 -14.99
N GLU A 220 -12.68 10.81 -14.86
CA GLU A 220 -13.67 11.49 -14.01
C GLU A 220 -15.11 11.20 -14.47
N VAL A 221 -15.38 11.26 -15.78
CA VAL A 221 -16.70 10.95 -16.34
C VAL A 221 -17.05 9.47 -16.15
N SER A 222 -16.12 8.55 -16.44
CA SER A 222 -16.31 7.11 -16.19
C SER A 222 -16.53 6.82 -14.71
N ARG A 223 -15.90 7.57 -13.80
CA ARG A 223 -16.15 7.44 -12.35
C ARG A 223 -17.57 7.88 -11.98
N VAL A 224 -18.11 8.93 -12.60
CA VAL A 224 -19.50 9.37 -12.40
C VAL A 224 -20.48 8.33 -12.95
N GLU A 225 -20.19 7.75 -14.11
CA GLU A 225 -20.98 6.67 -14.70
C GLU A 225 -20.97 5.41 -13.83
N LEU A 226 -19.80 5.02 -13.31
CA LEU A 226 -19.63 3.88 -12.41
C LEU A 226 -20.36 4.11 -11.08
N LEU A 227 -20.36 5.34 -10.55
CA LEU A 227 -21.16 5.71 -9.37
C LEU A 227 -22.68 5.64 -9.65
N LEU A 228 -23.13 6.08 -10.82
CA LEU A 228 -24.53 5.94 -11.25
C LEU A 228 -24.93 4.47 -11.42
N GLN A 229 -24.05 3.63 -11.97
CA GLN A 229 -24.27 2.19 -12.09
C GLN A 229 -24.32 1.50 -10.74
N VAL A 230 -23.40 1.82 -9.82
CA VAL A 230 -23.42 1.31 -8.43
C VAL A 230 -24.69 1.74 -7.71
N GLY A 231 -25.11 3.00 -7.86
CA GLY A 231 -26.38 3.49 -7.29
C GLY A 231 -27.58 2.73 -7.85
N THR A 232 -27.61 2.49 -9.17
CA THR A 232 -28.67 1.72 -9.83
C THR A 232 -28.68 0.26 -9.36
N PHE A 233 -27.51 -0.34 -9.18
CA PHE A 233 -27.36 -1.70 -8.63
C PHE A 233 -27.85 -1.80 -7.19
N CYS A 234 -27.49 -0.84 -6.32
CA CYS A 234 -27.97 -0.79 -4.94
C CYS A 234 -29.50 -0.66 -4.88
N VAL A 235 -30.10 0.17 -5.74
CA VAL A 235 -31.56 0.30 -5.84
C VAL A 235 -32.18 -0.99 -6.37
N ALA A 236 -31.57 -1.65 -7.35
CA ALA A 236 -32.06 -2.91 -7.91
C ALA A 236 -32.01 -4.07 -6.89
N VAL A 237 -30.93 -4.18 -6.11
CA VAL A 237 -30.82 -5.17 -5.01
C VAL A 237 -31.84 -4.87 -3.91
N GLY A 238 -32.02 -3.59 -3.54
CA GLY A 238 -33.05 -3.20 -2.59
C GLY A 238 -34.47 -3.52 -3.08
N ALA A 239 -34.75 -3.28 -4.36
CA ALA A 239 -36.02 -3.62 -4.99
C ALA A 239 -36.24 -5.14 -5.11
N LEU A 240 -35.18 -5.92 -5.37
CA LEU A 240 -35.23 -7.38 -5.40
C LEU A 240 -35.57 -7.94 -4.01
N ILE A 241 -34.89 -7.47 -2.96
CA ILE A 241 -35.13 -7.87 -1.57
C ILE A 241 -36.56 -7.48 -1.18
N ALA A 242 -36.98 -6.25 -1.45
CA ALA A 242 -38.35 -5.81 -1.21
C ALA A 242 -39.39 -6.62 -2.00
N GLY A 243 -39.05 -7.07 -3.21
CA GLY A 243 -39.87 -7.97 -4.02
C GLY A 243 -39.99 -9.36 -3.40
N ILE A 244 -38.88 -9.97 -2.97
CA ILE A 244 -38.85 -11.29 -2.32
C ILE A 244 -39.68 -11.29 -1.03
N PHE A 245 -39.54 -10.25 -0.19
CA PHE A 245 -40.30 -10.12 1.06
C PHE A 245 -41.73 -9.58 0.87
N GLY A 246 -42.01 -8.97 -0.29
CA GLY A 246 -43.35 -8.50 -0.68
C GLY A 246 -44.20 -9.58 -1.37
N MET A 247 -43.63 -10.74 -1.71
CA MET A 247 -44.35 -11.86 -2.27
C MET A 247 -45.10 -12.62 -1.16
N ASN A 248 -46.39 -12.88 -1.38
CA ASN A 248 -47.28 -13.53 -0.40
C ASN A 248 -47.08 -15.07 -0.37
N LEU A 249 -45.83 -15.53 -0.32
CA LEU A 249 -45.42 -16.93 -0.23
C LEU A 249 -44.64 -17.13 1.07
N LYS A 250 -45.02 -18.14 1.87
CA LYS A 250 -44.28 -18.54 3.08
C LYS A 250 -42.92 -19.14 2.67
N SER A 251 -41.87 -18.33 2.65
CA SER A 251 -40.51 -18.77 2.32
C SER A 251 -39.70 -18.96 3.59
N TYR A 252 -39.31 -20.21 3.87
CA TYR A 252 -38.50 -20.64 5.03
C TYR A 252 -37.01 -20.22 4.92
N LEU A 253 -36.72 -19.06 4.32
CA LEU A 253 -35.36 -18.55 4.07
C LEU A 253 -34.72 -17.82 5.26
N GLU A 254 -35.43 -17.67 6.38
CA GLU A 254 -34.89 -17.09 7.62
C GLU A 254 -33.96 -18.04 8.39
N ASN A 255 -33.77 -19.27 7.91
CA ASN A 255 -33.19 -20.34 8.72
C ASN A 255 -32.06 -21.16 8.07
N ASN A 256 -31.38 -20.72 7.00
CA ASN A 256 -30.17 -21.44 6.57
C ASN A 256 -29.08 -20.63 5.87
N THR A 257 -27.86 -21.04 6.22
CA THR A 257 -26.51 -20.52 6.00
C THR A 257 -25.87 -20.93 4.67
N TRP A 258 -25.24 -19.99 3.98
CA TRP A 258 -24.19 -20.18 2.96
C TRP A 258 -23.24 -18.97 3.10
N GLY A 259 -21.91 -19.02 3.20
CA GLY A 259 -20.93 -19.99 2.74
C GLY A 259 -19.95 -19.28 1.80
N ILE A 260 -18.98 -18.51 2.33
CA ILE A 260 -17.71 -18.17 1.65
C ILE A 260 -16.59 -18.19 2.69
N SER A 261 -15.68 -19.12 2.45
CA SER A 261 -14.38 -19.38 3.05
C SER A 261 -13.43 -18.18 2.98
N ALA A 262 -12.86 -17.79 4.11
CA ALA A 262 -11.55 -17.16 4.20
C ALA A 262 -10.97 -17.40 5.59
N ASP A 263 -9.80 -18.05 5.58
CA ASP A 263 -8.97 -18.50 6.69
C ASP A 263 -8.90 -17.54 7.88
N ALA A 264 -9.17 -18.07 9.08
CA ALA A 264 -8.94 -17.42 10.35
C ALA A 264 -8.08 -18.34 11.21
N GLY A 265 -6.79 -17.99 11.32
CA GLY A 265 -5.82 -18.65 12.17
C GLY A 265 -5.23 -17.62 13.12
N ALA A 266 -5.16 -17.99 14.39
CA ALA A 266 -4.96 -17.16 15.57
C ALA A 266 -3.52 -16.67 15.78
N ALA A 267 -3.11 -16.43 17.03
CA ALA A 267 -2.78 -15.15 17.67
C ALA A 267 -1.42 -15.14 18.45
N TRP A 268 -0.54 -14.12 18.34
CA TRP A 268 0.85 -14.09 18.86
C TRP A 268 0.99 -13.68 20.35
N PRO A 269 2.19 -13.81 20.96
CA PRO A 269 2.89 -15.03 21.33
C PRO A 269 2.79 -15.26 22.84
N VAL A 270 2.45 -16.48 23.23
CA VAL A 270 2.96 -17.12 24.45
C VAL A 270 3.76 -18.31 23.96
N ALA A 271 4.98 -18.47 24.46
CA ALA A 271 5.72 -19.69 24.22
C ALA A 271 5.21 -20.80 25.16
N ASN A 272 4.10 -21.46 24.78
CA ASN A 272 3.70 -22.85 25.10
C ASN A 272 2.30 -23.12 24.50
N PRO A 273 1.92 -24.38 24.18
CA PRO A 273 0.87 -24.67 23.20
C PRO A 273 -0.46 -23.98 23.53
N ALA A 274 -0.99 -23.23 22.56
CA ALA A 274 -2.27 -22.53 22.67
C ALA A 274 -3.30 -23.24 21.78
N VAL A 275 -4.46 -23.58 22.34
CA VAL A 275 -5.61 -24.14 21.62
C VAL A 275 -6.63 -23.02 21.42
N THR A 276 -7.14 -22.90 20.20
CA THR A 276 -8.11 -21.88 19.78
C THR A 276 -9.41 -22.53 19.29
N CYS A 277 -10.48 -21.75 19.14
CA CYS A 277 -11.74 -22.26 18.60
C CYS A 277 -11.60 -22.80 17.16
N ALA A 278 -10.65 -22.28 16.38
CA ALA A 278 -10.31 -22.79 15.04
C ALA A 278 -9.74 -24.22 15.11
N ASP A 279 -8.82 -24.48 16.05
CA ASP A 279 -8.23 -25.82 16.23
C ASP A 279 -9.31 -26.87 16.58
N VAL A 280 -10.36 -26.47 17.32
CA VAL A 280 -11.50 -27.32 17.65
C VAL A 280 -12.43 -27.54 16.43
N ALA A 281 -12.64 -26.49 15.64
CA ALA A 281 -13.43 -26.56 14.41
C ALA A 281 -12.79 -27.47 13.36
N GLU A 282 -11.48 -27.41 13.18
CA GLU A 282 -10.72 -28.31 12.29
C GLU A 282 -10.80 -29.77 12.74
N ALA A 283 -10.92 -30.03 14.05
CA ALA A 283 -11.13 -31.36 14.61
C ALA A 283 -12.57 -31.90 14.43
N GLY A 284 -13.44 -31.17 13.70
CA GLY A 284 -14.79 -31.63 13.31
C GLY A 284 -15.93 -31.16 14.20
N SER A 285 -15.68 -30.26 15.17
CA SER A 285 -16.71 -29.72 16.07
C SER A 285 -16.84 -28.20 15.93
N PRO A 286 -17.94 -27.65 15.38
CA PRO A 286 -18.07 -26.21 15.18
C PRO A 286 -18.02 -25.48 16.53
N SER A 287 -17.03 -24.60 16.69
CA SER A 287 -16.78 -23.85 17.93
C SER A 287 -16.66 -22.35 17.63
N SER A 288 -17.28 -21.54 18.48
CA SER A 288 -17.17 -20.07 18.43
C SER A 288 -16.32 -19.48 19.55
N PHE A 289 -15.89 -20.31 20.52
CA PHE A 289 -15.26 -19.89 21.76
C PHE A 289 -14.63 -21.09 22.45
N VAL A 290 -13.45 -20.91 23.06
CA VAL A 290 -12.83 -21.87 23.99
C VAL A 290 -12.40 -21.17 25.28
N ALA A 291 -12.66 -21.77 26.45
CA ALA A 291 -12.22 -21.21 27.74
C ALA A 291 -12.20 -22.25 28.85
N SER A 292 -11.97 -21.78 30.08
CA SER A 292 -11.99 -22.57 31.31
C SER A 292 -11.13 -23.85 31.23
N PRO A 293 -9.87 -23.76 30.78
CA PRO A 293 -9.09 -24.96 30.56
C PRO A 293 -8.68 -25.59 31.90
N PHE A 294 -8.71 -26.91 31.97
CA PHE A 294 -8.19 -27.66 33.10
C PHE A 294 -7.35 -28.84 32.65
N LEU A 295 -6.39 -29.23 33.48
CA LEU A 295 -5.50 -30.35 33.24
C LEU A 295 -6.04 -31.62 33.90
N PHE A 296 -5.61 -32.75 33.36
CA PHE A 296 -5.78 -34.06 33.95
C PHE A 296 -4.54 -34.91 33.73
N LEU A 297 -4.06 -35.52 34.80
CA LEU A 297 -2.88 -36.37 34.81
C LEU A 297 -3.31 -37.82 34.89
N GLN A 298 -2.91 -38.63 33.91
CA GLN A 298 -3.11 -40.09 33.94
C GLN A 298 -1.77 -40.77 33.65
N GLY A 299 -1.17 -41.35 34.69
CA GLY A 299 0.22 -41.83 34.62
C GLY A 299 1.18 -40.68 34.33
N ASP A 300 2.01 -40.82 33.30
CA ASP A 300 2.95 -39.79 32.84
C ASP A 300 2.38 -38.87 31.73
N ALA A 301 1.14 -39.09 31.30
CA ALA A 301 0.49 -38.31 30.24
C ALA A 301 -0.34 -37.14 30.80
N ILE A 302 -0.20 -35.98 30.16
CA ILE A 302 -0.98 -34.77 30.46
C ILE A 302 -2.08 -34.62 29.42
N TYR A 303 -3.31 -34.50 29.88
CA TYR A 303 -4.47 -34.17 29.05
C TYR A 303 -4.95 -32.76 29.43
N MET A 304 -5.16 -31.90 28.42
CA MET A 304 -5.75 -30.58 28.57
C MET A 304 -7.18 -30.60 28.06
N PHE A 305 -8.09 -30.10 28.88
CA PHE A 305 -9.52 -30.04 28.64
C PHE A 305 -9.97 -28.60 28.70
N PHE A 306 -11.03 -28.25 27.98
CA PHE A 306 -11.55 -26.89 27.89
C PHE A 306 -13.02 -26.90 27.50
N GLU A 307 -13.72 -25.82 27.85
CA GLU A 307 -15.08 -25.55 27.40
C GLU A 307 -15.04 -25.04 25.95
N THR A 308 -15.97 -25.50 25.12
CA THR A 308 -16.21 -25.04 23.76
C THR A 308 -17.67 -24.70 23.57
N LYS A 309 -17.99 -23.64 22.82
CA LYS A 309 -19.38 -23.24 22.57
C LYS A 309 -19.81 -23.54 21.14
N ASN A 310 -20.79 -24.43 21.00
CA ASN A 310 -21.41 -24.72 19.72
C ASN A 310 -22.22 -23.50 19.23
N PRO A 311 -21.91 -22.93 18.04
CA PRO A 311 -22.56 -21.73 17.53
C PRO A 311 -24.04 -21.94 17.18
N VAL A 312 -24.45 -23.19 16.90
CA VAL A 312 -25.83 -23.54 16.49
C VAL A 312 -26.74 -23.74 17.70
N THR A 313 -26.28 -24.50 18.70
CA THR A 313 -27.11 -24.85 19.88
C THR A 313 -26.94 -23.86 21.02
N SER A 314 -25.91 -22.99 20.98
CA SER A 314 -25.52 -22.12 22.09
C SER A 314 -25.20 -22.86 23.41
N GLN A 315 -24.95 -24.16 23.35
CA GLN A 315 -24.55 -24.99 24.47
C GLN A 315 -23.03 -25.00 24.62
N GLY A 316 -22.55 -25.10 25.87
CA GLY A 316 -21.16 -25.32 26.20
C GLY A 316 -20.91 -26.83 26.31
N ASP A 317 -20.00 -27.35 25.50
CA ASP A 317 -19.51 -28.72 25.57
C ASP A 317 -18.09 -28.70 26.16
N ILE A 318 -17.65 -29.76 26.83
CA ILE A 318 -16.27 -29.88 27.28
C ILE A 318 -15.59 -30.96 26.46
N ALA A 319 -14.39 -30.65 25.97
CA ALA A 319 -13.54 -31.66 25.37
C ALA A 319 -12.79 -32.40 26.49
N ALA A 320 -13.21 -33.65 26.71
CA ALA A 320 -12.54 -34.74 27.40
C ALA A 320 -12.40 -34.64 28.95
N ALA A 321 -12.67 -35.76 29.64
CA ALA A 321 -12.39 -36.11 31.05
C ALA A 321 -13.03 -37.51 31.31
N VAL A 322 -12.68 -38.26 32.36
CA VAL A 322 -13.44 -39.50 32.70
C VAL A 322 -14.76 -39.16 33.41
N TYR A 323 -14.75 -38.06 34.17
CA TYR A 323 -15.91 -37.42 34.76
C TYR A 323 -15.87 -35.93 34.48
N MET A 324 -17.03 -35.33 34.27
CA MET A 324 -17.15 -33.94 33.83
C MET A 324 -18.26 -33.24 34.62
N MET A 325 -17.97 -32.02 35.09
CA MET A 325 -18.92 -31.18 35.79
C MET A 325 -19.07 -29.86 35.00
N PRO A 326 -19.85 -29.87 33.91
CA PRO A 326 -20.00 -28.70 33.05
C PRO A 326 -20.76 -27.59 33.76
N GLU A 327 -20.62 -26.35 33.29
CA GLU A 327 -21.46 -25.26 33.77
C GLU A 327 -22.94 -25.47 33.38
N SER A 328 -23.77 -25.77 34.38
CA SER A 328 -25.21 -26.02 34.21
C SER A 328 -26.10 -25.02 34.95
N SER A 329 -25.56 -23.86 35.31
CA SER A 329 -26.24 -22.81 36.09
C SER A 329 -27.62 -22.40 35.53
N LYS A 330 -27.76 -22.28 34.20
CA LYS A 330 -29.04 -21.98 33.52
C LYS A 330 -30.12 -23.04 33.76
N ASN A 331 -29.73 -24.29 33.97
CA ASN A 331 -30.65 -25.39 34.22
C ASN A 331 -31.06 -25.48 35.70
N GLY A 332 -30.40 -24.71 36.58
CA GLY A 332 -30.73 -24.63 38.00
C GLY A 332 -30.12 -25.72 38.88
N ASP A 333 -29.33 -26.64 38.32
CA ASP A 333 -28.67 -27.73 39.03
C ASP A 333 -27.18 -27.85 38.64
N LEU A 334 -26.39 -28.53 39.47
CA LEU A 334 -24.98 -28.89 39.22
C LEU A 334 -24.90 -30.39 38.90
N ARG A 335 -24.45 -30.72 37.69
CA ARG A 335 -24.47 -32.09 37.16
C ARG A 335 -23.08 -32.69 37.01
N LEU A 336 -22.95 -33.98 37.31
CA LEU A 336 -21.77 -34.79 37.07
C LEU A 336 -22.07 -35.83 35.99
N TYR A 337 -21.23 -35.85 34.95
CA TYR A 337 -21.29 -36.79 33.84
C TYR A 337 -20.11 -37.76 33.93
N ARG A 338 -20.30 -38.99 33.42
CA ARG A 338 -19.27 -40.01 33.26
C ARG A 338 -19.10 -40.35 31.78
N ALA A 339 -17.87 -40.54 31.33
CA ALA A 339 -17.57 -40.98 29.98
C ALA A 339 -17.91 -42.47 29.81
N LEU A 340 -18.69 -42.79 28.77
CA LEU A 340 -18.92 -44.18 28.32
C LEU A 340 -17.87 -44.59 27.29
N ASP A 341 -17.52 -43.66 26.40
CA ASP A 341 -16.57 -43.83 25.32
C ASP A 341 -15.83 -42.49 25.16
N PHE A 342 -14.71 -42.40 25.86
CA PHE A 342 -13.94 -41.16 25.96
C PHE A 342 -13.31 -40.80 24.59
N PRO A 343 -13.37 -39.54 24.12
CA PRO A 343 -13.95 -38.36 24.77
C PRO A 343 -15.36 -37.98 24.29
N LEU A 344 -16.03 -38.78 23.47
CA LEU A 344 -17.19 -38.35 22.67
C LEU A 344 -18.56 -38.81 23.19
N LYS A 345 -18.65 -39.87 24.02
CA LYS A 345 -19.93 -40.34 24.57
C LYS A 345 -19.96 -40.24 26.08
N TRP A 346 -21.02 -39.60 26.57
CA TRP A 346 -21.21 -39.27 27.97
C TRP A 346 -22.59 -39.70 28.46
N THR A 347 -22.66 -40.07 29.73
CA THR A 347 -23.91 -40.30 30.44
C THR A 347 -23.96 -39.44 31.69
N LEU A 348 -25.15 -38.93 32.03
CA LEU A 348 -25.35 -38.27 33.31
C LEU A 348 -25.16 -39.31 34.41
N GLU A 349 -24.20 -39.07 35.31
CA GLU A 349 -23.92 -39.96 36.44
C GLU A 349 -24.75 -39.54 37.66
N LYS A 350 -24.76 -38.25 37.98
CA LYS A 350 -25.44 -37.74 39.18
C LYS A 350 -25.71 -36.23 39.12
N VAL A 351 -26.82 -35.80 39.72
CA VAL A 351 -27.02 -34.38 40.09
C VAL A 351 -26.42 -34.18 41.48
N LEU A 352 -25.38 -33.34 41.59
CA LEU A 352 -24.65 -33.13 42.84
C LEU A 352 -25.38 -32.17 43.78
N LEU A 353 -25.94 -31.09 43.24
CA LEU A 353 -26.70 -30.06 43.96
C LEU A 353 -27.79 -29.47 43.06
N GLU A 354 -28.97 -29.18 43.60
CA GLU A 354 -30.05 -28.46 42.90
C GLU A 354 -29.90 -26.95 43.11
N LYS A 355 -28.77 -26.39 42.67
CA LYS A 355 -28.46 -24.96 42.75
C LYS A 355 -27.83 -24.44 41.46
N PRO A 356 -28.10 -23.19 41.04
CA PRO A 356 -27.52 -22.58 39.85
C PRO A 356 -26.09 -22.10 40.12
N LEU A 357 -25.17 -23.04 40.31
CA LEU A 357 -23.78 -22.74 40.61
C LEU A 357 -22.97 -22.47 39.34
N VAL A 358 -22.10 -21.47 39.39
CA VAL A 358 -21.09 -21.19 38.36
C VAL A 358 -19.69 -21.39 38.91
N ASP A 359 -18.74 -21.70 38.02
CA ASP A 359 -17.32 -21.86 38.36
C ASP A 359 -17.05 -22.93 39.45
N SER A 360 -17.81 -24.02 39.41
CA SER A 360 -17.75 -25.05 40.45
C SER A 360 -16.49 -25.90 40.33
N ALA A 361 -15.85 -26.22 41.45
CA ALA A 361 -14.67 -27.09 41.51
C ALA A 361 -14.71 -27.98 42.76
N ILE A 362 -14.19 -29.21 42.62
CA ILE A 362 -14.04 -30.17 43.72
C ILE A 362 -12.55 -30.36 44.03
N ILE A 363 -12.19 -30.39 45.31
CA ILE A 363 -10.86 -30.76 45.78
C ILE A 363 -10.93 -31.68 47.00
N ASN A 364 -10.02 -32.66 47.06
CA ASN A 364 -9.76 -33.42 48.27
C ASN A 364 -8.70 -32.70 49.11
N PHE A 365 -9.05 -32.31 50.34
CA PHE A 365 -8.14 -31.65 51.27
C PHE A 365 -8.34 -32.19 52.69
N ARG A 366 -7.26 -32.64 53.31
CA ARG A 366 -7.23 -33.22 54.67
C ARG A 366 -8.24 -34.37 54.88
N GLY A 367 -8.47 -35.19 53.85
CA GLY A 367 -9.33 -36.39 53.94
C GLY A 367 -10.82 -36.14 53.70
N SER A 368 -11.23 -34.90 53.44
CA SER A 368 -12.60 -34.53 53.08
C SER A 368 -12.65 -33.94 51.67
N TYR A 369 -13.76 -34.15 50.97
CA TYR A 369 -14.02 -33.52 49.68
C TYR A 369 -14.72 -32.18 49.89
N TRP A 370 -14.24 -31.15 49.21
CA TRP A 370 -14.76 -29.79 49.26
C TRP A 370 -15.21 -29.37 47.87
N LEU A 371 -16.43 -28.87 47.77
CA LEU A 371 -16.98 -28.25 46.57
C LEU A 371 -17.02 -26.75 46.81
N LEU A 372 -16.38 -26.00 45.92
CA LEU A 372 -16.43 -24.54 45.90
C LEU A 372 -17.17 -24.11 44.64
N GLY A 373 -18.11 -23.17 44.75
CA GLY A 373 -18.85 -22.65 43.61
C GLY A 373 -19.49 -21.31 43.94
N SER A 374 -19.86 -20.55 42.91
CA SER A 374 -20.52 -19.25 43.13
C SER A 374 -22.03 -19.42 42.95
N ASP A 375 -22.81 -19.14 44.00
CA ASP A 375 -24.28 -19.27 43.97
C ASP A 375 -24.91 -17.99 43.41
N LEU A 376 -25.74 -18.16 42.36
CA LEU A 376 -26.48 -17.08 41.70
C LEU A 376 -27.91 -16.88 42.26
N SER A 377 -28.35 -17.72 43.20
CA SER A 377 -29.73 -17.71 43.73
C SER A 377 -29.98 -16.71 44.88
N SER A 378 -28.95 -16.06 45.42
CA SER A 378 -29.05 -15.18 46.59
C SER A 378 -29.80 -13.87 46.27
N TYR A 379 -30.83 -13.56 47.06
CA TYR A 379 -31.62 -12.32 46.94
C TYR A 379 -30.74 -11.09 47.24
N GLY A 380 -30.57 -10.20 46.26
CA GLY A 380 -29.70 -9.02 46.40
C GLY A 380 -28.24 -9.25 45.95
N ALA A 381 -27.89 -10.43 45.45
CA ALA A 381 -26.63 -10.62 44.74
C ALA A 381 -26.57 -9.64 43.56
N LYS A 382 -25.66 -8.65 43.64
CA LYS A 382 -25.17 -7.95 42.44
C LYS A 382 -24.72 -9.03 41.45
N GLN A 383 -24.69 -8.73 40.14
CA GLN A 383 -24.45 -9.62 38.99
C GLN A 383 -23.27 -10.64 39.06
N ASN A 384 -22.55 -10.75 40.18
CA ASN A 384 -21.33 -11.49 40.37
C ASN A 384 -21.41 -12.78 41.23
N GLY A 385 -22.55 -13.12 41.85
CA GLY A 385 -22.68 -14.33 42.69
C GLY A 385 -21.80 -14.33 43.95
N GLU A 386 -22.14 -15.16 44.95
CA GLU A 386 -21.39 -15.28 46.21
C GLU A 386 -20.68 -16.64 46.32
N LEU A 387 -19.42 -16.63 46.76
CA LEU A 387 -18.66 -17.87 46.97
C LEU A 387 -19.31 -18.69 48.08
N SER A 388 -19.61 -19.94 47.74
CA SER A 388 -20.26 -20.92 48.60
C SER A 388 -19.43 -22.20 48.63
N ILE A 389 -19.44 -22.88 49.78
CA ILE A 389 -18.64 -24.06 50.06
C ILE A 389 -19.53 -25.18 50.59
N TRP A 390 -19.31 -26.39 50.08
CA TRP A 390 -19.92 -27.61 50.58
C TRP A 390 -18.84 -28.65 50.85
N TYR A 391 -19.13 -29.60 51.73
CA TYR A 391 -18.22 -30.70 52.05
C TYR A 391 -18.93 -32.04 52.01
N SER A 392 -18.17 -33.09 51.69
CA SER A 392 -18.65 -34.47 51.68
C SER A 392 -17.54 -35.46 52.00
N SER A 393 -17.93 -36.67 52.40
CA SER A 393 -17.00 -37.80 52.61
C SER A 393 -16.55 -38.44 51.29
N SER A 394 -17.28 -38.22 50.20
CA SER A 394 -17.00 -38.73 48.86
C SER A 394 -17.60 -37.81 47.80
N PRO A 395 -17.02 -37.66 46.59
CA PRO A 395 -17.59 -36.82 45.52
C PRO A 395 -19.02 -37.22 45.12
N LEU A 396 -19.37 -38.50 45.33
CA LEU A 396 -20.68 -39.07 45.02
C LEU A 396 -21.60 -39.17 46.25
N ALA A 397 -21.13 -38.84 47.44
CA ALA A 397 -21.98 -38.79 48.63
C ALA A 397 -22.79 -37.47 48.66
N PRO A 398 -23.84 -37.36 49.51
CA PRO A 398 -24.55 -36.10 49.68
C PRO A 398 -23.61 -34.97 50.13
N TRP A 399 -23.80 -33.78 49.56
CA TRP A 399 -23.00 -32.59 49.85
C TRP A 399 -23.66 -31.79 50.97
N ASN A 400 -22.95 -31.56 52.07
CA ASN A 400 -23.43 -30.76 53.19
C ASN A 400 -22.96 -29.31 53.03
N PRO A 401 -23.84 -28.30 53.15
CA PRO A 401 -23.43 -26.91 53.11
C PRO A 401 -22.54 -26.57 54.30
N HIS A 402 -21.54 -25.73 54.08
CA HIS A 402 -20.74 -25.13 55.15
C HIS A 402 -21.65 -24.31 56.09
N ARG A 403 -21.36 -24.26 57.40
CA ARG A 403 -22.26 -23.61 58.37
C ARG A 403 -22.48 -22.11 58.12
N HIS A 404 -21.48 -21.43 57.57
CA HIS A 404 -21.54 -20.04 57.13
C HIS A 404 -21.48 -19.97 55.60
N ASN A 405 -22.48 -20.53 54.92
CA ASN A 405 -22.51 -20.60 53.46
C ASN A 405 -23.01 -19.28 52.83
N THR A 406 -22.20 -18.24 52.98
CA THR A 406 -22.16 -16.98 52.20
C THR A 406 -20.90 -16.24 52.64
N ILE A 407 -19.76 -16.54 52.02
CA ILE A 407 -18.49 -15.93 52.42
C ILE A 407 -18.43 -14.53 51.82
N GLY A 408 -18.88 -13.54 52.62
CA GLY A 408 -18.75 -12.12 52.30
C GLY A 408 -17.27 -11.70 52.26
N SER A 409 -16.88 -11.01 51.20
CA SER A 409 -15.56 -10.41 51.01
C SER A 409 -15.08 -9.65 52.25
N MET A 410 -13.79 -9.79 52.58
CA MET A 410 -13.06 -8.87 53.46
C MET A 410 -13.38 -7.40 53.11
N ASP A 411 -13.60 -6.58 54.16
CA ASP A 411 -13.63 -5.11 54.38
C ASP A 411 -13.68 -4.08 53.23
N ASN A 412 -13.89 -4.44 51.96
CA ASN A 412 -13.95 -3.50 50.84
C ASN A 412 -14.83 -4.00 49.66
N GLY A 413 -15.97 -4.62 49.97
CA GLY A 413 -17.13 -4.69 49.06
C GLY A 413 -16.97 -5.41 47.71
N SER A 414 -15.92 -6.22 47.48
CA SER A 414 -15.68 -6.92 46.21
C SER A 414 -15.63 -8.45 46.38
N SER A 415 -16.74 -9.13 46.09
CA SER A 415 -16.80 -10.60 46.04
C SER A 415 -15.99 -11.15 44.85
N PHE A 416 -15.12 -12.14 45.11
CA PHE A 416 -14.35 -12.85 44.09
C PHE A 416 -14.95 -14.24 43.85
N ARG A 417 -15.39 -14.50 42.60
CA ARG A 417 -15.83 -15.84 42.19
C ARG A 417 -14.66 -16.80 42.15
N ASN A 418 -14.95 -18.10 42.12
CA ASN A 418 -13.92 -19.09 41.84
C ASN A 418 -13.38 -18.93 40.40
N GLY A 419 -12.07 -19.03 40.23
CA GLY A 419 -11.36 -18.75 38.97
C GLY A 419 -10.49 -19.92 38.49
N GLY A 420 -10.84 -21.15 38.90
CA GLY A 420 -10.07 -22.35 38.59
C GLY A 420 -10.21 -23.42 39.66
N ARG A 421 -9.50 -24.54 39.50
CA ARG A 421 -9.40 -25.57 40.54
C ARG A 421 -8.47 -25.07 41.65
N PRO A 422 -8.86 -25.18 42.94
CA PRO A 422 -7.92 -24.98 44.03
C PRO A 422 -6.77 -25.99 43.95
N PHE A 423 -5.60 -25.64 44.47
CA PHE A 423 -4.43 -26.50 44.47
C PHE A 423 -3.72 -26.47 45.83
N VAL A 424 -2.97 -27.52 46.13
CA VAL A 424 -2.19 -27.64 47.37
C VAL A 424 -0.72 -27.44 47.05
N TYR A 425 -0.08 -26.49 47.72
CA TYR A 425 1.36 -26.19 47.58
C TYR A 425 1.98 -26.12 48.98
N ASP A 426 3.07 -26.86 49.20
CA ASP A 426 3.74 -26.99 50.51
C ASP A 426 2.79 -27.32 51.68
N GLY A 427 1.75 -28.13 51.42
CA GLY A 427 0.76 -28.56 52.41
C GLY A 427 -0.37 -27.57 52.69
N ASP A 428 -0.29 -26.35 52.14
CA ASP A 428 -1.31 -25.31 52.25
C ASP A 428 -2.23 -25.28 51.03
N LEU A 429 -3.50 -24.94 51.24
CA LEU A 429 -4.50 -24.83 50.19
C LEU A 429 -4.54 -23.41 49.60
N TYR A 430 -4.50 -23.31 48.29
CA TYR A 430 -4.60 -22.07 47.54
C TYR A 430 -5.83 -22.09 46.62
N ARG A 431 -6.58 -20.98 46.64
CA ARG A 431 -7.75 -20.75 45.79
C ARG A 431 -7.46 -19.63 44.81
N ILE A 432 -7.94 -19.81 43.58
CA ILE A 432 -7.86 -18.82 42.53
C ILE A 432 -9.19 -18.05 42.52
N GLY A 433 -9.13 -16.74 42.72
CA GLY A 433 -10.30 -15.87 42.71
C GLY A 433 -10.32 -14.99 41.46
N LYS A 434 -11.48 -14.89 40.82
CA LYS A 434 -11.71 -13.98 39.68
C LYS A 434 -12.58 -12.80 40.09
N GLN A 435 -12.16 -11.61 39.70
CA GLN A 435 -12.95 -10.39 39.91
C GLN A 435 -13.91 -10.17 38.74
N SER A 436 -15.19 -9.99 39.05
CA SER A 436 -16.23 -9.70 38.04
C SER A 436 -16.65 -8.23 38.22
N GLY A 437 -16.50 -7.41 37.17
CA GLY A 437 -16.93 -5.99 37.16
C GLY A 437 -15.82 -4.96 37.39
N GLY A 438 -15.27 -4.44 36.28
CA GLY A 438 -14.35 -3.29 36.23
C GLY A 438 -13.93 -2.98 34.79
N VAL A 439 -13.68 -1.70 34.48
CA VAL A 439 -13.26 -1.21 33.15
C VAL A 439 -11.84 -1.67 32.77
N SER A 440 -11.03 -2.04 33.77
CA SER A 440 -9.81 -2.81 33.58
C SER A 440 -10.14 -4.30 33.62
N GLY A 441 -9.77 -5.03 32.57
CA GLY A 441 -10.02 -6.46 32.38
C GLY A 441 -9.91 -7.32 33.63
N HIS A 442 -10.79 -8.32 33.71
CA HIS A 442 -10.83 -9.37 34.74
C HIS A 442 -9.41 -9.79 35.14
N SER A 443 -9.08 -9.59 36.43
CA SER A 443 -7.78 -9.98 36.99
C SER A 443 -7.97 -11.16 37.93
N ILE A 444 -7.07 -12.14 37.81
CA ILE A 444 -6.98 -13.30 38.69
C ILE A 444 -6.20 -12.89 39.94
N LYS A 445 -6.70 -13.28 41.10
CA LYS A 445 -6.02 -13.18 42.40
C LYS A 445 -5.86 -14.56 43.02
N VAL A 446 -4.84 -14.73 43.86
CA VAL A 446 -4.61 -15.99 44.57
C VAL A 446 -4.81 -15.74 46.06
N PHE A 447 -5.53 -16.67 46.70
CA PHE A 447 -5.86 -16.63 48.12
C PHE A 447 -5.31 -17.87 48.79
N LYS A 448 -4.54 -17.69 49.87
CA LYS A 448 -4.17 -18.79 50.77
C LYS A 448 -5.33 -19.04 51.73
N VAL A 449 -5.84 -20.26 51.76
CA VAL A 449 -6.90 -20.68 52.69
C VAL A 449 -6.24 -21.07 54.02
N GLU A 450 -6.32 -20.20 55.01
CA GLU A 450 -5.75 -20.43 56.35
C GLU A 450 -6.58 -21.44 57.15
N ILE A 451 -7.91 -21.33 57.06
CA ILE A 451 -8.85 -22.14 57.82
C ILE A 451 -9.89 -22.70 56.85
N LEU A 452 -10.03 -24.02 56.82
CA LEU A 452 -11.08 -24.74 56.11
C LEU A 452 -11.57 -25.89 56.99
N THR A 453 -12.71 -25.67 57.66
CA THR A 453 -13.41 -26.67 58.46
C THR A 453 -14.91 -26.65 58.14
N ALA A 454 -15.72 -27.54 58.70
CA ALA A 454 -17.17 -27.52 58.46
C ALA A 454 -17.87 -26.27 59.01
N ASN A 455 -17.22 -25.57 59.95
CA ASN A 455 -17.78 -24.44 60.69
C ASN A 455 -17.08 -23.10 60.43
N GLU A 456 -15.87 -23.09 59.89
CA GLU A 456 -15.06 -21.88 59.74
C GLU A 456 -14.27 -21.90 58.42
N TYR A 457 -14.32 -20.78 57.71
CA TYR A 457 -13.56 -20.54 56.48
C TYR A 457 -12.85 -19.19 56.58
N LYS A 458 -11.54 -19.18 56.33
CA LYS A 458 -10.74 -17.95 56.29
C LYS A 458 -9.69 -18.05 55.19
N GLU A 459 -9.59 -17.00 54.39
CA GLU A 459 -8.59 -16.87 53.33
C GLU A 459 -7.90 -15.50 53.39
N ILE A 460 -6.66 -15.44 52.94
CA ILE A 460 -5.87 -14.20 52.83
C ILE A 460 -5.33 -14.09 51.39
N GLU A 461 -5.45 -12.92 50.79
CA GLU A 461 -4.84 -12.62 49.48
C GLU A 461 -3.31 -12.73 49.58
N VAL A 462 -2.71 -13.53 48.70
CA VAL A 462 -1.26 -13.63 48.58
C VAL A 462 -0.79 -12.94 47.30
N PRO A 463 0.37 -12.26 47.32
CA PRO A 463 0.93 -11.66 46.11
C PRO A 463 1.17 -12.72 45.05
N PHE A 464 0.44 -12.65 43.95
CA PHE A 464 0.64 -13.48 42.77
C PHE A 464 0.82 -12.56 41.57
N VAL A 465 2.06 -12.47 41.08
CA VAL A 465 2.41 -11.60 39.95
C VAL A 465 2.54 -12.47 38.72
N PHE A 466 1.56 -12.39 37.83
CA PHE A 466 1.75 -12.75 36.44
C PHE A 466 2.39 -11.56 35.74
N ASP A 467 3.45 -11.78 34.97
CA ASP A 467 4.05 -10.73 34.14
C ASP A 467 2.97 -10.17 33.21
N LYS A 468 2.52 -8.94 33.50
CA LYS A 468 1.54 -8.29 32.65
C LYS A 468 2.15 -8.13 31.26
N PRO A 469 1.44 -8.52 30.20
CA PRO A 469 2.00 -8.42 28.87
C PRO A 469 2.26 -6.95 28.53
N ARG A 470 3.48 -6.65 28.08
CA ARG A 470 3.87 -5.30 27.67
C ARG A 470 3.04 -4.77 26.49
N LYS A 471 2.41 -5.66 25.72
CA LYS A 471 1.48 -5.35 24.61
C LYS A 471 0.07 -4.93 25.03
N GLY A 472 -0.24 -4.89 26.33
CA GLY A 472 -1.55 -4.45 26.82
C GLY A 472 -2.69 -5.24 26.18
N ARG A 473 -3.70 -4.54 25.63
CA ARG A 473 -4.88 -5.15 24.96
C ARG A 473 -4.51 -6.07 23.78
N ASN A 474 -3.35 -5.87 23.15
CA ASN A 474 -2.94 -6.64 21.97
C ASN A 474 -2.28 -7.98 22.32
N ALA A 475 -2.09 -8.27 23.61
CA ALA A 475 -1.65 -9.57 24.08
C ALA A 475 -2.82 -10.56 24.16
N TRP A 476 -2.52 -11.85 24.05
CA TRP A 476 -3.52 -12.93 24.08
C TRP A 476 -4.50 -12.88 25.27
N ASN A 477 -4.07 -12.43 26.44
CA ASN A 477 -4.86 -12.22 27.66
C ASN A 477 -5.09 -10.73 27.99
N GLY A 478 -4.93 -9.86 26.99
CA GLY A 478 -4.85 -8.40 27.16
C GLY A 478 -6.17 -7.71 27.50
N ALA A 479 -7.31 -8.32 27.18
CA ALA A 479 -8.64 -7.80 27.53
C ALA A 479 -9.26 -8.52 28.73
N ARG A 480 -9.23 -9.86 28.75
CA ARG A 480 -9.79 -10.66 29.85
C ARG A 480 -9.00 -11.95 30.02
N SER A 481 -8.84 -12.36 31.26
CA SER A 481 -8.42 -13.71 31.64
C SER A 481 -8.98 -13.98 33.03
N HIS A 482 -9.62 -15.12 33.23
CA HIS A 482 -10.41 -15.33 34.44
C HIS A 482 -10.41 -16.77 34.95
N HIS A 483 -9.76 -17.69 34.24
CA HIS A 483 -9.57 -19.06 34.62
C HIS A 483 -8.07 -19.42 34.58
N LEU A 484 -7.58 -20.04 35.65
CA LEU A 484 -6.23 -20.60 35.74
C LEU A 484 -6.33 -21.96 36.43
N ASP A 485 -5.84 -23.02 35.80
CA ASP A 485 -5.68 -24.35 36.42
C ASP A 485 -4.20 -24.67 36.56
N VAL A 486 -3.77 -25.07 37.76
CA VAL A 486 -2.37 -25.30 38.11
C VAL A 486 -2.21 -26.72 38.62
N GLN A 487 -1.26 -27.47 38.05
CA GLN A 487 -0.97 -28.85 38.46
C GLN A 487 0.52 -29.13 38.60
N TRP A 488 0.83 -29.95 39.60
CA TRP A 488 2.18 -30.47 39.83
C TRP A 488 2.42 -31.69 38.95
N LEU A 489 3.56 -31.73 38.25
CA LEU A 489 4.01 -32.88 37.50
C LEU A 489 5.11 -33.63 38.25
N PRO A 490 4.81 -34.86 38.75
CA PRO A 490 5.80 -35.67 39.45
C PRO A 490 6.99 -36.07 38.59
N SER A 491 6.79 -36.30 37.28
CA SER A 491 7.81 -36.81 36.36
C SER A 491 8.88 -35.77 35.98
N SER A 492 8.49 -34.51 35.82
CA SER A 492 9.40 -33.40 35.47
C SER A 492 9.78 -32.53 36.66
N GLN A 493 9.19 -32.75 37.84
CA GLN A 493 9.34 -31.90 39.03
C GLN A 493 9.04 -30.42 38.76
N LEU A 494 8.09 -30.15 37.86
CA LEU A 494 7.69 -28.80 37.46
C LEU A 494 6.19 -28.59 37.70
N TRP A 495 5.82 -27.34 37.98
CA TRP A 495 4.43 -26.90 37.95
C TRP A 495 4.04 -26.49 36.53
N ILE A 496 2.87 -26.92 36.07
CA ILE A 496 2.26 -26.42 34.84
C ILE A 496 0.97 -25.68 35.18
N GLY A 497 0.81 -24.50 34.59
CA GLY A 497 -0.42 -23.71 34.64
C GLY A 497 -1.03 -23.56 33.26
N VAL A 498 -2.35 -23.66 33.15
CA VAL A 498 -3.11 -23.37 31.92
C VAL A 498 -4.10 -22.27 32.23
N MET A 499 -4.15 -21.27 31.37
CA MET A 499 -4.91 -20.05 31.61
C MET A 499 -5.67 -19.65 30.35
N ASP A 500 -6.89 -19.13 30.53
CA ASP A 500 -7.69 -18.58 29.44
C ASP A 500 -7.32 -17.10 29.16
N GLY A 501 -7.70 -16.61 27.98
CA GLY A 501 -7.38 -15.23 27.61
C GLY A 501 -8.09 -14.75 26.34
N ASP A 502 -8.59 -13.50 26.40
CA ASP A 502 -9.12 -12.77 25.26
C ASP A 502 -8.30 -11.50 24.99
N ARG A 503 -8.11 -11.16 23.71
CA ARG A 503 -7.59 -9.86 23.22
C ARG A 503 -8.64 -8.76 23.21
N VAL A 504 -9.91 -9.16 23.12
CA VAL A 504 -11.01 -8.26 22.82
C VAL A 504 -12.25 -8.73 23.61
N PRO A 505 -13.04 -7.80 24.20
CA PRO A 505 -14.27 -8.18 24.88
C PRO A 505 -15.25 -8.92 23.96
N SER A 506 -15.98 -9.91 24.51
CA SER A 506 -17.10 -10.54 23.82
C SER A 506 -18.09 -9.50 23.29
N ASN A 507 -18.56 -9.69 22.05
CA ASN A 507 -19.41 -8.76 21.28
C ASN A 507 -18.73 -7.50 20.72
N ASP A 508 -17.41 -7.30 20.83
CA ASP A 508 -16.75 -6.12 20.22
C ASP A 508 -16.95 -6.08 18.70
N SER A 509 -16.87 -7.21 18.00
CA SER A 509 -17.13 -7.30 16.54
C SER A 509 -18.55 -6.84 16.19
N VAL A 510 -19.54 -7.30 16.94
CA VAL A 510 -20.95 -6.92 16.76
C VAL A 510 -21.16 -5.44 17.11
N HIS A 511 -20.51 -4.96 18.18
CA HIS A 511 -20.61 -3.57 18.62
C HIS A 511 -19.99 -2.61 17.60
N ARG A 512 -18.81 -2.96 17.05
CA ARG A 512 -18.13 -2.18 16.01
C ARG A 512 -18.89 -2.19 14.69
N LEU A 513 -19.48 -3.33 14.32
CA LEU A 513 -20.38 -3.42 13.16
C LEU A 513 -21.62 -2.54 13.36
N THR A 514 -22.21 -2.59 14.56
CA THR A 514 -23.37 -1.77 14.91
C THR A 514 -23.03 -0.28 14.86
N ILE A 515 -21.92 0.15 15.49
CA ILE A 515 -21.42 1.52 15.44
C ILE A 515 -21.10 1.95 14.00
N GLY A 516 -20.47 1.07 13.22
CA GLY A 516 -20.16 1.30 11.83
C GLY A 516 -21.42 1.57 11.01
N TYR A 517 -22.44 0.72 11.13
CA TYR A 517 -23.74 0.95 10.48
C TYR A 517 -24.44 2.21 10.99
N MET A 518 -24.31 2.55 12.27
CA MET A 518 -24.81 3.83 12.81
C MET A 518 -24.11 5.03 12.15
N PHE A 519 -22.79 5.01 11.95
CA PHE A 519 -22.07 6.05 11.21
C PHE A 519 -22.53 6.17 9.76
N TYR A 520 -22.76 5.05 9.07
CA TYR A 520 -23.33 5.05 7.72
C TYR A 520 -24.77 5.58 7.70
N GLY A 521 -25.59 5.23 8.69
CA GLY A 521 -26.94 5.76 8.85
C GLY A 521 -26.95 7.28 9.06
N VAL A 522 -26.06 7.80 9.90
CA VAL A 522 -25.89 9.25 10.11
C VAL A 522 -25.39 9.94 8.83
N THR A 523 -24.44 9.33 8.12
CA THR A 523 -23.95 9.83 6.83
C THR A 523 -25.09 9.94 5.81
N LEU A 524 -25.92 8.89 5.70
CA LEU A 524 -27.07 8.87 4.81
C LEU A 524 -28.07 10.00 5.15
N LEU A 525 -28.38 10.18 6.44
CA LEU A 525 -29.25 11.26 6.91
C LEU A 525 -28.68 12.65 6.57
N LEU A 526 -27.37 12.86 6.74
CA LEU A 526 -26.70 14.11 6.40
C LEU A 526 -26.68 14.38 4.89
N VAL A 527 -26.50 13.35 4.05
CA VAL A 527 -26.61 13.48 2.58
C VAL A 527 -28.01 13.89 2.16
N LEU A 528 -29.05 13.27 2.75
CA LEU A 528 -30.45 13.62 2.50
C LEU A 528 -30.77 15.05 2.96
N LEU A 529 -30.27 15.46 4.13
CA LEU A 529 -30.42 16.83 4.65
C LEU A 529 -29.71 17.86 3.76
N LEU A 530 -28.48 17.58 3.33
CA LEU A 530 -27.72 18.47 2.44
C LEU A 530 -28.40 18.59 1.06
N GLY A 531 -28.87 17.47 0.51
CA GLY A 531 -29.62 17.46 -0.75
C GLY A 531 -30.95 18.22 -0.66
N GLY A 532 -31.64 18.17 0.49
CA GLY A 532 -32.80 19.01 0.77
C GLY A 532 -32.46 20.51 0.89
N LEU A 533 -31.39 20.85 1.63
CA LEU A 533 -30.95 22.23 1.87
C LEU A 533 -30.47 22.96 0.60
N ILE A 534 -29.81 22.23 -0.32
CA ILE A 534 -29.38 22.72 -1.63
C ILE A 534 -30.54 22.72 -2.65
N GLY A 535 -31.63 22.02 -2.35
CA GLY A 535 -32.81 21.91 -3.21
C GLY A 535 -32.70 20.87 -4.34
N ALA A 536 -31.70 19.99 -4.28
CA ALA A 536 -31.50 18.89 -5.24
C ALA A 536 -32.44 17.71 -4.97
N ILE A 537 -32.85 17.50 -3.71
CA ILE A 537 -33.80 16.47 -3.29
C ILE A 537 -35.10 17.15 -2.87
N ARG A 538 -36.17 16.95 -3.63
CA ARG A 538 -37.53 17.30 -3.18
C ARG A 538 -38.05 16.14 -2.34
N CYS A 539 -38.01 16.25 -1.02
CA CYS A 539 -38.62 15.29 -0.09
C CYS A 539 -40.15 15.38 -0.15
N THR A 540 -40.75 15.10 -1.31
CA THR A 540 -42.19 14.98 -1.49
C THR A 540 -42.52 13.51 -1.68
N ILE A 541 -43.04 12.86 -0.63
CA ILE A 541 -43.54 11.49 -0.75
C ILE A 541 -44.86 11.56 -1.52
N PRO A 542 -44.99 10.91 -2.69
CA PRO A 542 -46.21 10.99 -3.48
C PRO A 542 -47.35 10.24 -2.78
N LEU A 543 -48.41 10.97 -2.42
CA LEU A 543 -49.64 10.45 -1.79
C LEU A 543 -50.40 9.39 -2.65
N ARG A 544 -49.95 9.11 -3.88
CA ARG A 544 -50.60 8.16 -4.80
C ARG A 544 -50.51 6.70 -4.37
N TRP A 545 -49.58 6.32 -3.48
CA TRP A 545 -49.53 4.97 -2.90
C TRP A 545 -50.67 4.64 -1.92
N CYS A 546 -51.61 5.57 -1.68
CA CYS A 546 -52.79 5.33 -0.84
C CYS A 546 -54.13 5.20 -1.60
N ALA A 547 -54.15 5.28 -2.94
CA ALA A 547 -55.39 5.19 -3.73
C ALA A 547 -55.64 3.76 -4.27
N PRO A 548 -56.88 3.22 -4.20
CA PRO A 548 -57.15 1.82 -4.48
C PRO A 548 -57.30 1.52 -5.99
N HIS A 549 -56.82 0.36 -6.41
CA HIS A 549 -57.27 -0.30 -7.64
C HIS A 549 -58.74 -0.70 -7.49
N ILE A 550 -59.57 -0.31 -8.46
CA ILE A 550 -60.97 -0.70 -8.56
C ILE A 550 -61.01 -2.13 -9.11
N GLU A 551 -61.45 -3.10 -8.32
CA GLU A 551 -62.08 -4.31 -8.85
C GLU A 551 -63.12 -4.91 -7.89
N LYS A 552 -64.29 -5.19 -8.50
CA LYS A 552 -65.49 -5.95 -8.12
C LYS A 552 -65.71 -6.41 -6.67
N ARG A 553 -66.76 -5.80 -6.10
CA ARG A 553 -67.88 -6.36 -5.30
C ARG A 553 -67.70 -7.78 -4.71
N GLY A 554 -67.40 -7.82 -3.41
CA GLY A 554 -67.61 -8.98 -2.53
C GLY A 554 -67.11 -8.67 -1.11
N ASP A 555 -67.99 -8.83 -0.13
CA ASP A 555 -67.72 -8.92 1.32
C ASP A 555 -67.46 -7.63 2.13
N PHE A 556 -68.58 -7.06 2.58
CA PHE A 556 -68.70 -6.24 3.78
C PHE A 556 -68.24 -7.05 5.01
N VAL A 557 -67.11 -6.68 5.64
CA VAL A 557 -66.88 -6.74 7.11
C VAL A 557 -65.46 -6.25 7.51
N HIS A 558 -64.47 -6.21 6.60
CA HIS A 558 -63.08 -5.81 6.97
C HIS A 558 -62.75 -4.30 6.87
N SER A 559 -63.74 -3.44 6.65
CA SER A 559 -63.54 -2.03 6.27
C SER A 559 -63.14 -1.09 7.43
N LYS A 560 -63.50 -1.38 8.68
CA LYS A 560 -63.31 -0.42 9.80
C LYS A 560 -61.87 -0.35 10.34
N GLN A 561 -61.08 -1.42 10.26
CA GLN A 561 -59.73 -1.48 10.83
C GLN A 561 -58.65 -0.95 9.86
N GLN A 562 -58.86 -1.11 8.54
CA GLN A 562 -57.99 -0.53 7.50
C GLN A 562 -58.09 1.00 7.40
N PHE A 563 -59.23 1.59 7.75
CA PHE A 563 -59.42 3.05 7.72
C PHE A 563 -58.59 3.78 8.80
N PHE A 564 -58.41 3.17 9.97
CA PHE A 564 -57.70 3.79 11.09
C PHE A 564 -56.18 3.83 10.89
N LEU A 565 -55.60 2.76 10.32
CA LEU A 565 -54.18 2.71 9.96
C LEU A 565 -53.86 3.70 8.82
N LYS A 566 -54.75 3.82 7.83
CA LYS A 566 -54.61 4.76 6.69
C LYS A 566 -54.59 6.22 7.12
N TYR A 567 -55.41 6.62 8.10
CA TYR A 567 -55.46 8.01 8.55
C TYR A 567 -54.19 8.42 9.31
N LYS A 568 -53.63 7.52 10.14
CA LYS A 568 -52.34 7.75 10.82
C LYS A 568 -51.17 7.82 9.83
N LEU A 569 -51.12 6.94 8.83
CA LEU A 569 -50.10 6.98 7.77
C LEU A 569 -50.19 8.25 6.91
N SER A 570 -51.41 8.66 6.51
CA SER A 570 -51.66 9.93 5.80
C SER A 570 -51.26 11.16 6.63
N SER A 571 -51.56 11.16 7.93
CA SER A 571 -51.15 12.22 8.87
C SER A 571 -49.61 12.29 9.03
N LEU A 572 -48.94 11.14 9.12
CA LEU A 572 -47.47 11.06 9.15
C LEU A 572 -46.84 11.56 7.84
N PHE A 573 -47.35 11.14 6.68
CA PHE A 573 -46.84 11.59 5.38
C PHE A 573 -47.07 13.09 5.14
N SER A 574 -48.22 13.64 5.57
CA SER A 574 -48.46 15.09 5.50
C SER A 574 -47.56 15.89 6.46
N SER A 575 -47.26 15.36 7.64
CA SER A 575 -46.33 15.97 8.60
C SER A 575 -44.88 15.94 8.09
N LEU A 576 -44.46 14.84 7.45
CA LEU A 576 -43.16 14.70 6.79
C LEU A 576 -43.03 15.63 5.57
N ASN A 577 -44.08 15.75 4.74
CA ASN A 577 -44.09 16.67 3.60
C ASN A 577 -44.05 18.15 4.05
N LYS A 578 -44.66 18.51 5.19
CA LYS A 578 -44.52 19.85 5.81
C LYS A 578 -43.09 20.14 6.28
N LEU A 579 -42.38 19.12 6.78
CA LEU A 579 -40.97 19.25 7.19
C LEU A 579 -40.05 19.45 5.96
N GLY A 580 -40.33 18.75 4.85
CA GLY A 580 -39.59 18.90 3.59
C GLY A 580 -39.70 20.29 2.97
N SER A 581 -40.86 20.96 3.08
CA SER A 581 -41.04 22.33 2.58
C SER A 581 -40.29 23.41 3.39
N LEU A 582 -39.91 23.12 4.64
CA LEU A 582 -39.16 24.05 5.50
C LEU A 582 -37.66 24.06 5.23
N LEU A 583 -37.13 23.01 4.61
CA LEU A 583 -35.69 22.79 4.38
C LEU A 583 -35.23 23.16 2.96
N GLY A 584 -36.15 23.28 2.00
CA GLY A 584 -35.83 23.52 0.59
C GLY A 584 -35.17 24.88 0.33
N GLY A 585 -33.97 24.87 -0.27
CA GLY A 585 -33.37 26.06 -0.89
C GLY A 585 -32.78 27.11 0.05
N ARG A 586 -32.53 26.77 1.33
CA ARG A 586 -31.92 27.69 2.31
C ARG A 586 -30.44 27.99 2.06
N ILE A 587 -29.72 27.10 1.36
CA ILE A 587 -28.28 27.25 1.11
C ILE A 587 -28.04 27.47 -0.36
N ASN A 588 -27.63 28.70 -0.71
CA ASN A 588 -27.22 29.03 -2.06
C ASN A 588 -25.72 28.74 -2.24
N TYR A 589 -25.39 27.64 -2.91
CA TYR A 589 -24.01 27.19 -3.20
C TYR A 589 -23.22 28.17 -4.10
N ARG A 590 -23.88 29.17 -4.69
CA ARG A 590 -23.22 30.25 -5.44
C ARG A 590 -22.60 31.33 -4.55
N THR A 591 -23.01 31.43 -3.28
CA THR A 591 -22.44 32.38 -2.32
C THR A 591 -21.21 31.80 -1.63
N TRP A 592 -20.24 32.65 -1.26
CA TRP A 592 -19.01 32.20 -0.56
C TRP A 592 -19.32 31.49 0.77
N LYS A 593 -20.25 32.04 1.58
CA LYS A 593 -20.73 31.41 2.82
C LYS A 593 -21.39 30.05 2.57
N GLY A 594 -22.17 29.92 1.50
CA GLY A 594 -22.78 28.66 1.08
C GLY A 594 -21.76 27.62 0.63
N ARG A 595 -20.72 28.02 -0.12
CA ARG A 595 -19.60 27.14 -0.51
C ARG A 595 -18.84 26.62 0.69
N VAL A 596 -18.52 27.49 1.65
CA VAL A 596 -17.82 27.10 2.89
C VAL A 596 -18.67 26.09 3.68
N TYR A 597 -19.97 26.32 3.82
CA TYR A 597 -20.87 25.38 4.52
C TYR A 597 -20.96 24.02 3.82
N VAL A 598 -21.09 24.00 2.49
CA VAL A 598 -21.12 22.76 1.71
C VAL A 598 -19.80 22.00 1.83
N VAL A 599 -18.66 22.68 1.75
CA VAL A 599 -17.33 22.07 1.94
C VAL A 599 -17.18 21.49 3.34
N LEU A 600 -17.62 22.20 4.38
CA LEU A 600 -17.54 21.74 5.77
C LEU A 600 -18.40 20.49 6.00
N VAL A 601 -19.62 20.45 5.44
CA VAL A 601 -20.48 19.26 5.48
C VAL A 601 -19.87 18.09 4.69
N ILE A 602 -19.26 18.34 3.52
CA ILE A 602 -18.55 17.29 2.76
C ILE A 602 -17.37 16.73 3.56
N LEU A 603 -16.59 17.58 4.23
CA LEU A 603 -15.49 17.12 5.09
C LEU A 603 -16.00 16.26 6.26
N VAL A 604 -17.12 16.64 6.88
CA VAL A 604 -17.78 15.85 7.93
C VAL A 604 -18.30 14.52 7.37
N LEU A 605 -18.88 14.49 6.17
CA LEU A 605 -19.31 13.26 5.49
C LEU A 605 -18.14 12.32 5.17
N ILE A 606 -17.02 12.86 4.70
CA ILE A 606 -15.79 12.08 4.46
C ILE A 606 -15.27 11.53 5.79
N PHE A 607 -15.25 12.34 6.85
CA PHE A 607 -14.79 11.90 8.17
C PHE A 607 -15.69 10.79 8.75
N LEU A 608 -17.01 10.92 8.67
CA LEU A 608 -17.96 9.92 9.16
C LEU A 608 -17.93 8.63 8.32
N THR A 609 -17.75 8.72 7.00
CA THR A 609 -17.57 7.53 6.17
C THR A 609 -16.26 6.82 6.47
N CYS A 610 -15.16 7.56 6.67
CA CYS A 610 -13.89 6.99 7.12
C CYS A 610 -13.99 6.33 8.50
N LEU A 611 -14.75 6.91 9.44
CA LEU A 611 -15.01 6.28 10.74
C LEU A 611 -15.88 5.02 10.60
N GLY A 612 -16.93 5.08 9.77
CA GLY A 612 -17.80 3.94 9.47
C GLY A 612 -17.03 2.78 8.82
N THR A 613 -16.23 3.06 7.80
CA THR A 613 -15.36 2.05 7.16
C THR A 613 -14.35 1.50 8.15
N HIS A 614 -13.72 2.34 8.98
CA HIS A 614 -12.76 1.90 9.99
C HIS A 614 -13.43 1.05 11.10
N CYS A 615 -14.68 1.32 11.46
CA CYS A 615 -15.42 0.50 12.41
C CYS A 615 -15.82 -0.87 11.83
N ILE A 616 -16.21 -0.93 10.55
CA ILE A 616 -16.63 -2.19 9.90
C ILE A 616 -15.43 -3.03 9.43
N TYR A 617 -14.46 -2.41 8.78
CA TYR A 617 -13.34 -3.07 8.13
C TYR A 617 -11.99 -2.86 8.82
N GLY A 618 -11.87 -1.83 9.66
CA GLY A 618 -10.65 -1.66 10.44
C GLY A 618 -10.49 -2.85 11.39
N GLY A 619 -9.27 -3.35 11.55
CA GLY A 619 -8.96 -4.31 12.61
C GLY A 619 -9.31 -3.73 13.99
N ASN A 620 -9.57 -4.59 14.96
CA ASN A 620 -9.74 -4.21 16.37
C ASN A 620 -8.39 -3.98 17.07
N GLY A 621 -7.29 -3.91 16.31
CA GLY A 621 -5.91 -3.90 16.82
C GLY A 621 -5.43 -5.26 17.33
N ALA A 622 -6.24 -6.31 17.19
CA ALA A 622 -5.91 -7.69 17.57
C ALA A 622 -5.74 -8.58 16.32
N GLU A 623 -5.03 -8.07 15.31
CA GLU A 623 -4.66 -8.84 14.12
C GLU A 623 -3.92 -10.13 14.54
N GLU A 624 -4.41 -11.25 14.03
CA GLU A 624 -3.87 -12.57 14.34
C GLU A 624 -2.64 -12.85 13.42
N PRO A 625 -1.51 -13.43 13.94
CA PRO A 625 -0.56 -14.17 13.13
C PRO A 625 -1.23 -14.99 12.08
N TYR A 626 -0.42 -15.37 11.10
CA TYR A 626 -0.71 -16.58 10.39
C TYR A 626 -0.01 -17.77 11.07
N PRO A 627 -0.74 -18.77 11.59
CA PRO A 627 -0.14 -20.03 12.00
C PRO A 627 0.39 -20.78 10.79
N ILE A 628 1.45 -21.56 10.99
CA ILE A 628 1.91 -22.55 10.01
C ILE A 628 1.95 -23.89 10.72
N LYS A 629 1.12 -24.84 10.25
CA LYS A 629 0.93 -26.15 10.87
C LYS A 629 0.58 -26.03 12.37
N GLY A 630 -0.35 -25.13 12.71
CA GLY A 630 -0.77 -24.86 14.09
C GLY A 630 0.27 -24.20 15.00
N ARG A 631 1.43 -23.75 14.46
CA ARG A 631 2.51 -23.15 15.26
C ARG A 631 2.65 -21.66 14.98
N TYR A 632 2.80 -20.90 16.06
CA TYR A 632 3.26 -19.50 16.06
C TYR A 632 4.79 -19.45 16.21
N SER A 633 5.42 -18.36 15.77
CA SER A 633 6.88 -18.18 15.90
C SER A 633 7.18 -16.80 16.44
N GLN A 634 8.39 -16.24 16.34
CA GLN A 634 8.63 -14.80 16.48
C GLN A 634 9.82 -14.28 15.69
N PHE A 635 9.82 -12.97 15.42
CA PHE A 635 10.90 -12.27 14.72
C PHE A 635 11.35 -11.00 15.45
N THR A 636 12.55 -10.56 15.09
CA THR A 636 13.16 -9.31 15.56
C THR A 636 13.05 -8.27 14.46
N LEU A 637 12.58 -7.08 14.82
CA LEU A 637 12.52 -5.95 13.89
C LEU A 637 13.82 -5.14 14.00
N LEU A 638 14.53 -4.98 12.90
CA LEU A 638 15.69 -4.10 12.78
C LEU A 638 15.29 -2.84 12.03
N THR A 639 15.69 -1.70 12.56
CA THR A 639 15.57 -0.43 11.87
C THR A 639 16.84 0.39 12.07
N MET A 640 17.35 0.98 11.00
CA MET A 640 18.55 1.81 11.02
C MET A 640 18.15 3.29 10.90
N THR A 641 18.66 4.12 11.80
CA THR A 641 18.27 5.53 11.91
C THR A 641 19.39 6.39 12.50
N TYR A 642 19.14 7.69 12.62
CA TYR A 642 20.06 8.70 13.15
C TYR A 642 19.28 9.87 13.77
N ASP A 643 19.99 10.77 14.45
CA ASP A 643 19.43 11.87 15.26
C ASP A 643 18.35 12.71 14.58
N ALA A 644 18.51 13.06 13.30
CA ALA A 644 17.54 13.89 12.58
C ALA A 644 16.17 13.21 12.36
N ARG A 645 16.08 11.89 12.51
CA ARG A 645 14.86 11.09 12.31
C ARG A 645 14.25 10.56 13.61
N LEU A 646 14.65 11.09 14.76
CA LEU A 646 14.16 10.66 16.07
C LEU A 646 12.62 10.71 16.20
N TRP A 647 11.95 11.68 15.59
CA TRP A 647 10.49 11.74 15.59
C TRP A 647 9.85 10.57 14.83
N ASN A 648 10.38 10.23 13.66
CA ASN A 648 9.93 9.07 12.87
C ASN A 648 10.14 7.78 13.66
N LEU A 649 11.30 7.64 14.30
CA LEU A 649 11.61 6.49 15.16
C LEU A 649 10.59 6.34 16.31
N LYS A 650 10.17 7.44 16.96
CA LYS A 650 9.17 7.39 18.04
C LYS A 650 7.85 6.80 17.55
N MET A 651 7.35 7.26 16.39
CA MET A 651 6.13 6.72 15.78
C MET A 651 6.30 5.28 15.31
N PHE A 652 7.43 4.97 14.69
CA PHE A 652 7.79 3.64 14.22
C PHE A 652 7.78 2.62 15.36
N VAL A 653 8.49 2.90 16.45
CA VAL A 653 8.56 2.02 17.63
C VAL A 653 7.19 1.86 18.28
N GLU A 654 6.44 2.96 18.44
CA GLU A 654 5.10 2.90 19.04
C GLU A 654 4.12 2.06 18.23
N HIS A 655 4.21 2.10 16.90
CA HIS A 655 3.37 1.30 16.01
C HIS A 655 3.81 -0.16 15.99
N TYR A 656 5.06 -0.44 15.62
CA TYR A 656 5.51 -1.82 15.39
C TYR A 656 5.69 -2.63 16.66
N SER A 657 5.93 -2.00 17.81
CA SER A 657 5.97 -2.73 19.09
C SER A 657 4.64 -3.38 19.45
N LYS A 658 3.54 -2.89 18.88
CA LYS A 658 2.19 -3.42 19.07
C LYS A 658 1.86 -4.57 18.12
N CYS A 659 2.63 -4.74 17.04
CA CYS A 659 2.42 -5.84 16.09
C CYS A 659 2.64 -7.17 16.78
N ALA A 660 1.77 -8.11 16.48
CA ALA A 660 1.58 -9.33 17.24
C ALA A 660 2.88 -10.15 17.25
N SER A 661 3.56 -10.23 16.12
CA SER A 661 4.77 -11.03 15.90
C SER A 661 6.12 -10.52 16.34
N VAL A 662 6.20 -9.22 16.61
CA VAL A 662 7.46 -8.59 16.97
C VAL A 662 7.85 -9.02 18.38
N ARG A 663 9.03 -9.63 18.54
CA ARG A 663 9.61 -10.01 19.84
C ARG A 663 10.38 -8.87 20.48
N GLU A 664 11.22 -8.23 19.69
CA GLU A 664 12.06 -7.10 20.10
C GLU A 664 12.28 -6.17 18.90
N ILE A 665 12.61 -4.91 19.19
CA ILE A 665 13.02 -3.93 18.19
C ILE A 665 14.46 -3.54 18.48
N VAL A 666 15.32 -3.68 17.49
CA VAL A 666 16.73 -3.30 17.57
C VAL A 666 16.93 -2.08 16.67
N VAL A 667 17.23 -0.95 17.31
CA VAL A 667 17.48 0.33 16.65
C VAL A 667 18.98 0.46 16.42
N ILE A 668 19.38 0.44 15.15
CA ILE A 668 20.76 0.58 14.71
C ILE A 668 21.02 2.08 14.55
N TRP A 669 21.80 2.65 15.46
CA TRP A 669 21.99 4.08 15.58
C TRP A 669 23.29 4.51 14.90
N ASN A 670 23.16 5.06 13.69
CA ASN A 670 24.28 5.31 12.78
C ASN A 670 25.03 6.62 13.02
N LYS A 671 24.34 7.65 13.51
CA LYS A 671 24.91 9.00 13.66
C LYS A 671 24.15 9.84 14.69
N GLY A 672 24.91 10.67 15.40
CA GLY A 672 24.38 11.68 16.32
C GLY A 672 24.11 11.12 17.71
N ARG A 673 23.44 11.91 18.56
CA ARG A 673 23.19 11.53 19.96
C ARG A 673 22.07 10.50 20.07
N PRO A 674 22.33 9.28 20.60
CA PRO A 674 21.31 8.25 20.73
C PRO A 674 20.20 8.68 21.70
N PRO A 675 18.96 8.22 21.47
CA PRO A 675 17.85 8.53 22.36
C PRO A 675 17.99 7.81 23.70
N VAL A 676 17.44 8.42 24.74
CA VAL A 676 17.26 7.74 26.02
C VAL A 676 16.12 6.73 25.87
N LEU A 677 16.33 5.47 26.29
CA LEU A 677 15.35 4.38 26.13
C LEU A 677 13.95 4.72 26.64
N ASN A 678 13.84 5.52 27.72
CA ASN A 678 12.57 5.93 28.30
C ASN A 678 11.74 6.86 27.40
N GLU A 679 12.33 7.46 26.35
CA GLU A 679 11.61 8.28 25.39
C GLU A 679 10.88 7.46 24.31
N LEU A 680 11.23 6.17 24.15
CA LEU A 680 10.66 5.28 23.16
C LEU A 680 9.52 4.48 23.81
N LYS A 681 8.28 4.89 23.57
CA LYS A 681 7.09 4.15 24.02
C LYS A 681 7.00 2.84 23.25
N SER A 682 7.27 1.73 23.94
CA SER A 682 7.27 0.41 23.32
C SER A 682 6.59 -0.64 24.17
N ALA A 683 5.82 -1.49 23.50
CA ALA A 683 5.22 -2.70 24.04
C ALA A 683 6.16 -3.93 23.99
N VAL A 684 7.36 -3.80 23.43
CA VAL A 684 8.39 -4.86 23.41
C VAL A 684 9.75 -4.30 23.84
N PRO A 685 10.71 -5.13 24.26
CA PRO A 685 12.07 -4.66 24.48
C PRO A 685 12.60 -3.90 23.27
N VAL A 686 13.14 -2.71 23.51
CA VAL A 686 13.85 -1.91 22.51
C VAL A 686 15.30 -1.86 22.91
N ARG A 687 16.20 -2.15 21.97
CA ARG A 687 17.64 -2.07 22.19
C ARG A 687 18.23 -1.13 21.16
N VAL A 688 18.97 -0.12 21.64
CA VAL A 688 19.72 0.78 20.77
C VAL A 688 21.14 0.23 20.63
N ARG A 689 21.55 -0.13 19.41
CA ARG A 689 22.91 -0.52 19.06
C ARG A 689 23.58 0.67 18.40
N VAL A 690 24.49 1.32 19.12
CA VAL A 690 25.23 2.47 18.62
C VAL A 690 26.41 1.97 17.80
N GLU A 691 26.55 2.52 16.59
CA GLU A 691 27.61 2.16 15.66
C GLU A 691 28.64 3.30 15.56
N ASP A 692 29.92 2.96 15.49
CA ASP A 692 31.02 3.95 15.50
C ASP A 692 31.12 4.73 14.18
N LYS A 693 30.71 4.09 13.08
CA LYS A 693 30.79 4.64 11.72
C LYS A 693 29.40 4.73 11.11
N ASN A 694 29.09 5.87 10.50
CA ASN A 694 27.89 6.01 9.67
C ASN A 694 28.09 5.26 8.33
N THR A 695 27.57 4.03 8.24
CA THR A 695 27.58 3.21 7.02
C THR A 695 26.26 2.45 6.88
N LEU A 696 25.85 2.20 5.63
CA LEU A 696 24.69 1.35 5.33
C LEU A 696 24.95 -0.13 5.65
N ASN A 697 26.21 -0.57 5.72
CA ASN A 697 26.58 -1.94 6.05
C ASN A 697 26.12 -2.36 7.46
N ASN A 698 25.97 -1.40 8.38
CA ASN A 698 25.64 -1.66 9.79
C ASN A 698 24.32 -2.42 9.99
N ARG A 699 23.37 -2.29 9.04
CA ARG A 699 22.07 -2.97 9.13
C ARG A 699 22.18 -4.50 9.11
N PHE A 700 23.32 -5.04 8.67
CA PHE A 700 23.59 -6.48 8.58
C PHE A 700 24.69 -6.96 9.54
N ASN A 701 25.14 -6.14 10.50
CA ASN A 701 26.14 -6.58 11.50
C ASN A 701 25.61 -7.79 12.31
N ILE A 702 26.49 -8.79 12.47
CA ILE A 702 26.21 -9.99 13.29
C ILE A 702 25.94 -9.54 14.74
N ASP A 703 24.83 -10.01 15.30
CA ASP A 703 24.37 -9.65 16.64
C ASP A 703 23.88 -10.87 17.40
N GLU A 704 24.75 -11.41 18.25
CA GLU A 704 24.49 -12.60 19.07
C GLU A 704 23.36 -12.43 20.09
N LYS A 705 22.93 -11.17 20.33
CA LYS A 705 21.80 -10.88 21.21
C LYS A 705 20.47 -11.13 20.53
N ILE A 706 20.41 -11.12 19.20
CA ILE A 706 19.19 -11.48 18.45
C ILE A 706 18.92 -12.98 18.66
N LYS A 707 17.77 -13.30 19.25
CA LYS A 707 17.38 -14.69 19.58
C LYS A 707 16.39 -15.30 18.61
N THR A 708 15.88 -14.53 17.64
CA THR A 708 14.93 -15.02 16.65
C THR A 708 15.66 -15.40 15.38
N ARG A 709 15.25 -16.52 14.75
CA ARG A 709 15.78 -16.92 13.45
C ARG A 709 15.49 -15.88 12.37
N ALA A 710 14.24 -15.41 12.35
CA ALA A 710 13.77 -14.38 11.43
C ALA A 710 14.10 -12.98 11.92
N VAL A 711 14.47 -12.13 10.98
CA VAL A 711 14.63 -10.70 11.15
C VAL A 711 13.85 -9.98 10.05
N MET A 712 13.12 -8.94 10.43
CA MET A 712 12.53 -7.97 9.51
C MET A 712 13.41 -6.74 9.49
N GLU A 713 14.04 -6.44 8.36
CA GLU A 713 14.71 -5.17 8.14
C GLU A 713 13.70 -4.19 7.57
N LEU A 714 13.52 -3.05 8.25
CA LEU A 714 12.52 -2.06 7.88
C LEU A 714 13.06 -0.65 8.09
N ASP A 715 13.11 0.13 7.02
CA ASP A 715 13.55 1.51 7.04
C ASP A 715 12.62 2.35 7.93
N ASP A 716 13.20 3.31 8.66
CA ASP A 716 12.53 4.12 9.68
C ASP A 716 11.49 5.12 9.13
N ASP A 717 11.40 5.23 7.80
CA ASP A 717 10.46 6.05 7.06
C ASP A 717 9.35 5.24 6.38
N ILE A 718 9.27 3.93 6.62
CA ILE A 718 8.21 3.07 6.07
C ILE A 718 7.24 2.67 7.17
N MET A 719 5.96 2.97 6.96
CA MET A 719 4.86 2.58 7.84
C MET A 719 3.86 1.71 7.07
N MET A 720 3.59 0.53 7.58
CA MET A 720 2.67 -0.47 7.02
C MET A 720 1.85 -1.14 8.15
N PRO A 721 0.61 -1.57 7.89
CA PRO A 721 -0.23 -2.30 8.85
C PRO A 721 0.47 -3.53 9.44
N CYS A 722 0.12 -3.91 10.67
CA CYS A 722 0.68 -5.12 11.27
C CYS A 722 0.27 -6.36 10.47
N ASP A 723 -0.95 -6.43 9.95
CA ASP A 723 -1.41 -7.48 9.03
C ASP A 723 -0.47 -7.69 7.83
N ASP A 724 0.00 -6.62 7.18
CA ASP A 724 0.94 -6.73 6.07
C ASP A 724 2.29 -7.34 6.52
N LEU A 725 2.79 -6.98 7.72
CA LEU A 725 3.97 -7.62 8.34
C LEU A 725 3.74 -9.11 8.60
N GLU A 726 2.55 -9.46 9.12
CA GLU A 726 2.20 -10.85 9.41
C GLU A 726 2.15 -11.70 8.15
N ARG A 727 1.60 -11.17 7.05
CA ARG A 727 1.58 -11.84 5.75
C ARG A 727 3.00 -12.13 5.26
N GLY A 728 3.87 -11.12 5.23
CA GLY A 728 5.27 -11.30 4.83
C GLY A 728 6.01 -12.30 5.71
N PHE A 729 5.75 -12.27 7.02
CA PHE A 729 6.36 -13.22 7.94
C PHE A 729 5.87 -14.67 7.73
N LYS A 730 4.57 -14.87 7.46
CA LYS A 730 4.02 -16.18 7.08
C LYS A 730 4.77 -16.73 5.87
N VAL A 731 4.86 -15.92 4.81
CA VAL A 731 5.52 -16.29 3.57
C VAL A 731 7.00 -16.63 3.79
N TRP A 732 7.69 -15.85 4.62
CA TRP A 732 9.07 -16.15 4.99
C TRP A 732 9.20 -17.47 5.76
N ARG A 733 8.27 -17.79 6.66
CA ARG A 733 8.30 -19.06 7.39
C ARG A 733 8.06 -20.29 6.50
N GLU A 734 7.35 -20.14 5.39
CA GLU A 734 7.19 -21.17 4.36
C GLU A 734 8.50 -21.38 3.56
N HIS A 735 9.29 -20.30 3.40
CA HIS A 735 10.53 -20.27 2.62
C HIS A 735 11.67 -19.51 3.34
N PRO A 736 12.19 -20.02 4.48
CA PRO A 736 13.15 -19.29 5.32
C PRO A 736 14.51 -19.09 4.65
N ASP A 737 14.77 -19.80 3.56
CA ASP A 737 15.95 -19.69 2.71
C ASP A 737 15.92 -18.48 1.75
N ARG A 738 14.79 -17.76 1.66
CA ARG A 738 14.57 -16.64 0.72
C ARG A 738 14.51 -15.28 1.40
N ILE A 739 14.74 -14.24 0.62
CA ILE A 739 14.41 -12.86 1.00
C ILE A 739 12.94 -12.62 0.62
N VAL A 740 12.09 -12.34 1.61
CA VAL A 740 10.67 -12.07 1.40
C VAL A 740 10.41 -10.61 1.70
N GLY A 741 9.91 -9.82 0.75
CA GLY A 741 9.72 -8.39 1.01
C GLY A 741 8.71 -7.71 0.09
N TYR A 742 8.58 -6.39 0.29
CA TYR A 742 7.44 -5.62 -0.22
C TYR A 742 7.79 -4.70 -1.40
N TYR A 743 9.08 -4.60 -1.76
CA TYR A 743 9.55 -3.70 -2.81
C TYR A 743 10.32 -4.46 -3.90
N PRO A 744 9.62 -4.96 -4.93
CA PRO A 744 10.23 -5.72 -6.01
C PRO A 744 10.92 -4.80 -7.02
N ARG A 745 12.07 -5.25 -7.53
CA ARG A 745 12.84 -4.58 -8.57
C ARG A 745 13.29 -5.58 -9.62
N LEU A 746 13.61 -5.05 -10.80
CA LEU A 746 14.11 -5.85 -11.91
C LEU A 746 15.49 -5.33 -12.33
N ALA A 747 16.49 -6.19 -12.27
CA ALA A 747 17.76 -6.02 -12.95
C ALA A 747 17.66 -6.72 -14.31
N ALA A 748 17.73 -5.95 -15.40
CA ALA A 748 17.61 -6.47 -16.77
C ALA A 748 18.50 -5.67 -17.73
N GLY A 749 18.86 -6.29 -18.86
CA GLY A 749 19.73 -5.70 -19.87
C GLY A 749 21.15 -6.28 -19.84
N THR A 750 21.93 -5.93 -20.86
CA THR A 750 23.37 -6.23 -20.96
C THR A 750 24.10 -4.94 -21.38
N PRO A 751 24.78 -4.23 -20.46
CA PRO A 751 24.96 -4.52 -19.02
C PRO A 751 23.65 -4.44 -18.21
N LEU A 752 23.63 -5.05 -17.02
CA LEU A 752 22.46 -5.06 -16.14
C LEU A 752 22.13 -3.64 -15.66
N GLU A 753 20.88 -3.22 -15.85
CA GLU A 753 20.38 -1.93 -15.39
C GLU A 753 19.32 -2.08 -14.31
N TYR A 754 19.33 -1.15 -13.35
CA TYR A 754 18.38 -1.13 -12.25
C TYR A 754 17.05 -0.52 -12.69
N ARG A 755 15.96 -1.30 -12.61
CA ARG A 755 14.62 -0.87 -13.00
C ARG A 755 13.63 -0.91 -11.83
N ASN A 756 12.73 0.07 -11.82
CA ASN A 756 11.72 0.23 -10.78
C ASN A 756 10.59 -0.81 -10.88
N GLU A 757 9.71 -0.83 -9.88
CA GLU A 757 8.57 -1.75 -9.85
C GLU A 757 7.62 -1.59 -11.04
N ARG A 758 7.36 -0.35 -11.50
CA ARG A 758 6.48 -0.10 -12.65
C ARG A 758 6.99 -0.85 -13.89
N TYR A 759 8.30 -0.78 -14.14
CA TYR A 759 8.94 -1.51 -15.23
C TYR A 759 8.93 -3.02 -14.98
N ALA A 760 9.24 -3.47 -13.76
CA ALA A 760 9.18 -4.89 -13.39
C ALA A 760 7.78 -5.49 -13.68
N ARG A 761 6.70 -4.78 -13.31
CA ARG A 761 5.33 -5.18 -13.60
C ARG A 761 5.02 -5.20 -15.10
N GLN A 762 5.46 -4.19 -15.85
CA GLN A 762 5.32 -4.18 -17.32
C GLN A 762 6.02 -5.37 -17.98
N GLN A 763 7.18 -5.75 -17.47
CA GLN A 763 7.90 -6.92 -17.95
C GLN A 763 7.32 -8.23 -17.41
N GLY A 764 6.39 -8.21 -16.45
CA GLY A 764 5.76 -9.40 -15.88
C GLY A 764 6.65 -10.15 -14.87
N GLY A 765 7.59 -9.49 -14.19
CA GLY A 765 8.32 -10.14 -13.10
C GLY A 765 9.52 -9.37 -12.54
N TYR A 766 10.11 -9.92 -11.50
CA TYR A 766 11.15 -9.32 -10.67
C TYR A 766 12.25 -10.34 -10.33
N ASN A 767 13.44 -9.85 -9.98
CA ASN A 767 14.56 -10.70 -9.54
C ASN A 767 15.31 -10.14 -8.33
N MET A 768 14.88 -8.98 -7.80
CA MET A 768 15.41 -8.38 -6.59
C MET A 768 14.29 -7.92 -5.67
N ILE A 769 14.55 -7.97 -4.36
CA ILE A 769 13.72 -7.39 -3.31
C ILE A 769 14.58 -6.43 -2.49
N LEU A 770 14.11 -5.20 -2.29
CA LEU A 770 14.83 -4.23 -1.45
C LEU A 770 14.71 -4.62 0.02
N THR A 771 15.82 -4.57 0.76
CA THR A 771 15.85 -5.03 2.15
C THR A 771 15.16 -4.07 3.11
N GLY A 772 15.03 -2.79 2.73
CA GLY A 772 14.38 -1.76 3.54
C GLY A 772 12.91 -2.04 3.90
N ALA A 773 12.31 -3.10 3.36
CA ALA A 773 11.18 -3.79 3.96
C ALA A 773 11.22 -5.27 3.55
N ALA A 774 12.00 -6.09 4.27
CA ALA A 774 12.12 -7.52 3.98
C ALA A 774 12.44 -8.39 5.20
N PHE A 775 11.84 -9.59 5.19
CA PHE A 775 12.18 -10.70 6.07
C PHE A 775 13.34 -11.51 5.51
N MET A 776 14.25 -11.88 6.40
CA MET A 776 15.38 -12.75 6.10
C MET A 776 15.78 -13.58 7.34
N ASP A 777 16.49 -14.68 7.10
CA ASP A 777 17.13 -15.46 8.16
C ASP A 777 18.38 -14.71 8.61
N HIS A 778 18.46 -14.32 9.89
CA HIS A 778 19.59 -13.54 10.40
C HIS A 778 20.92 -14.29 10.32
N GLY A 779 20.92 -15.61 10.60
CA GLY A 779 22.12 -16.43 10.57
C GLY A 779 22.62 -16.57 9.14
N LEU A 780 21.72 -16.90 8.21
CA LEU A 780 22.08 -17.06 6.81
C LEU A 780 22.47 -15.73 6.15
N ALA A 781 21.66 -14.68 6.31
CA ALA A 781 21.83 -13.42 5.60
C ALA A 781 23.07 -12.67 6.10
N PHE A 782 23.27 -12.60 7.42
CA PHE A 782 24.33 -11.76 7.98
C PHE A 782 25.69 -12.44 7.85
N GLU A 783 25.77 -13.77 8.00
CA GLU A 783 26.99 -14.52 7.72
C GLU A 783 27.39 -14.41 6.24
N ARG A 784 26.43 -14.51 5.30
CA ARG A 784 26.71 -14.27 3.87
C ARG A 784 27.21 -12.86 3.63
N TYR A 785 26.56 -11.87 4.22
CA TYR A 785 26.92 -10.46 4.06
C TYR A 785 28.30 -10.13 4.63
N TRP A 786 28.69 -10.74 5.75
CA TRP A 786 30.00 -10.56 6.39
C TRP A 786 31.07 -11.56 5.96
N SER A 787 30.73 -12.49 5.07
CA SER A 787 31.69 -13.43 4.48
C SER A 787 32.85 -12.71 3.77
N LYS A 788 33.98 -13.42 3.62
CA LYS A 788 35.14 -12.94 2.87
C LYS A 788 34.80 -12.62 1.41
N LYS A 789 33.89 -13.39 0.81
CA LYS A 789 33.42 -13.16 -0.58
C LYS A 789 32.78 -11.77 -0.73
N ALA A 790 32.02 -11.32 0.26
CA ALA A 790 31.28 -10.06 0.20
C ALA A 790 32.12 -8.81 0.52
N GLU A 791 33.39 -8.95 0.94
CA GLU A 791 34.24 -7.84 1.41
C GLU A 791 34.41 -6.73 0.35
N VAL A 792 34.64 -7.12 -0.90
CA VAL A 792 34.75 -6.18 -2.04
C VAL A 792 33.44 -5.42 -2.24
N GLY A 793 32.31 -6.12 -2.09
CA GLY A 793 30.98 -5.51 -2.15
C GLY A 793 30.75 -4.49 -1.04
N ARG A 794 31.09 -4.84 0.21
CA ARG A 794 30.92 -3.93 1.37
C ARG A 794 31.74 -2.65 1.24
N LYS A 795 32.96 -2.73 0.72
CA LYS A 795 33.80 -1.56 0.40
C LYS A 795 33.15 -0.65 -0.65
N MET A 796 32.50 -1.24 -1.65
CA MET A 796 31.77 -0.49 -2.67
C MET A 796 30.51 0.18 -2.10
N VAL A 797 29.78 -0.52 -1.22
CA VAL A 797 28.63 0.05 -0.49
C VAL A 797 29.05 1.28 0.32
N ASP A 798 30.19 1.21 1.01
CA ASP A 798 30.77 2.35 1.74
C ASP A 798 31.12 3.51 0.80
N SER A 799 31.73 3.21 -0.36
CA SER A 799 32.17 4.24 -1.31
C SER A 799 31.01 4.98 -1.98
N PHE A 800 29.92 4.27 -2.29
CA PHE A 800 28.76 4.87 -2.95
C PHE A 800 27.68 5.33 -1.96
N PHE A 801 27.78 4.92 -0.69
CA PHE A 801 26.72 5.07 0.31
C PHE A 801 25.36 4.61 -0.24
N ASN A 802 25.36 3.42 -0.87
CA ASN A 802 24.20 2.80 -1.53
C ASN A 802 24.46 1.31 -1.80
N CYS A 803 23.48 0.60 -2.35
CA CYS A 803 23.60 -0.75 -2.93
C CYS A 803 23.84 -1.89 -1.93
N GLU A 804 23.61 -1.67 -0.64
CA GLU A 804 23.67 -2.70 0.40
C GLU A 804 22.63 -3.80 0.17
N ASP A 805 21.43 -3.40 -0.26
CA ASP A 805 20.32 -4.27 -0.63
C ASP A 805 20.63 -5.06 -1.92
N VAL A 806 21.17 -4.39 -2.94
CA VAL A 806 21.60 -5.02 -4.20
C VAL A 806 22.68 -6.06 -3.93
N LEU A 807 23.67 -5.74 -3.10
CA LEU A 807 24.72 -6.68 -2.72
C LEU A 807 24.12 -7.93 -2.06
N LEU A 808 23.21 -7.77 -1.10
CA LEU A 808 22.58 -8.91 -0.42
C LEU A 808 21.83 -9.81 -1.42
N ASN A 809 21.11 -9.24 -2.38
CA ASN A 809 20.42 -10.02 -3.43
C ASN A 809 21.41 -10.86 -4.26
N PHE A 810 22.59 -10.35 -4.62
CA PHE A 810 23.64 -11.15 -5.29
C PHE A 810 24.21 -12.26 -4.41
N LEU A 811 24.31 -12.03 -3.09
CA LEU A 811 24.79 -13.04 -2.15
C LEU A 811 23.75 -14.14 -1.90
N PHE A 812 22.47 -13.85 -2.13
CA PHE A 812 21.39 -14.83 -2.13
C PHE A 812 21.27 -15.60 -3.44
N ALA A 813 21.61 -14.98 -4.57
CA ALA A 813 21.61 -15.63 -5.88
C ALA A 813 22.52 -16.87 -5.86
N ASN A 814 21.89 -18.05 -5.98
CA ASN A 814 22.60 -19.32 -6.11
C ASN A 814 22.81 -19.67 -7.59
N ALA A 815 23.76 -20.55 -7.89
CA ALA A 815 23.92 -21.15 -9.22
C ALA A 815 22.73 -22.06 -9.63
N SER A 816 21.84 -22.40 -8.69
CA SER A 816 20.58 -23.09 -8.98
C SER A 816 19.56 -22.14 -9.62
N SER A 817 18.85 -22.58 -10.66
CA SER A 817 17.86 -21.81 -11.45
C SER A 817 16.61 -21.32 -10.69
N MET A 818 16.55 -21.47 -9.36
CA MET A 818 15.41 -21.05 -8.53
C MET A 818 15.57 -19.61 -8.03
N SER A 819 14.49 -18.84 -8.08
CA SER A 819 14.46 -17.47 -7.55
C SER A 819 14.50 -17.50 -6.01
N MET A 820 15.49 -16.81 -5.42
CA MET A 820 15.72 -16.73 -3.97
C MET A 820 15.03 -15.51 -3.33
N VAL A 821 14.13 -14.89 -4.08
CA VAL A 821 13.34 -13.74 -3.64
C VAL A 821 11.85 -14.02 -3.79
N GLU A 822 11.07 -13.42 -2.90
CA GLU A 822 9.62 -13.56 -2.85
C GLU A 822 9.00 -12.19 -2.58
N TYR A 823 8.01 -11.82 -3.38
CA TYR A 823 7.26 -10.58 -3.24
C TYR A 823 5.95 -10.81 -2.49
N VAL A 824 5.66 -9.91 -1.55
CA VAL A 824 4.35 -9.79 -0.92
C VAL A 824 3.86 -8.36 -1.14
N LYS A 825 2.66 -8.21 -1.70
CA LYS A 825 2.05 -6.91 -1.94
C LYS A 825 1.45 -6.36 -0.66
N PRO A 826 1.90 -5.19 -0.18
CA PRO A 826 1.25 -4.54 0.95
C PRO A 826 -0.11 -3.97 0.53
N ALA A 827 -1.12 -4.11 1.38
CA ALA A 827 -2.41 -3.46 1.18
C ALA A 827 -2.25 -1.93 1.21
N TRP A 828 -1.39 -1.43 2.09
CA TRP A 828 -1.06 -0.02 2.18
C TRP A 828 0.32 0.20 2.82
N ALA A 829 1.14 1.07 2.23
CA ALA A 829 2.40 1.51 2.83
C ALA A 829 2.55 3.03 2.68
N ILE A 830 2.87 3.71 3.77
CA ILE A 830 3.18 5.13 3.77
C ILE A 830 4.70 5.29 3.82
N ASP A 831 5.21 6.00 2.81
CA ASP A 831 6.58 6.49 2.77
C ASP A 831 6.64 7.88 3.41
N MET A 832 7.11 7.92 4.67
CA MET A 832 7.28 9.13 5.47
C MET A 832 8.47 9.98 5.01
N SER A 833 9.36 9.43 4.18
CA SER A 833 10.51 10.16 3.64
C SER A 833 10.06 11.36 2.81
N LYS A 834 8.89 11.26 2.15
CA LYS A 834 8.25 12.33 1.36
C LYS A 834 7.81 13.53 2.19
N PHE A 835 7.69 13.37 3.51
CA PHE A 835 7.35 14.43 4.45
C PHE A 835 8.57 14.99 5.18
N SER A 836 9.78 14.47 4.87
CA SER A 836 11.05 14.89 5.46
C SER A 836 12.02 15.43 4.41
N GLY A 837 12.89 16.39 4.77
CA GLY A 837 13.84 16.99 3.83
C GLY A 837 15.09 16.14 3.51
N VAL A 838 15.23 14.94 4.10
CA VAL A 838 16.52 14.24 4.27
C VAL A 838 16.53 12.83 3.65
N ALA A 839 15.85 12.65 2.51
CA ALA A 839 15.79 11.36 1.80
C ALA A 839 16.97 11.18 0.80
N ILE A 840 17.61 10.01 0.83
CA ILE A 840 18.77 9.65 -0.05
C ILE A 840 18.33 9.52 -1.52
N SER A 841 17.07 9.18 -1.78
CA SER A 841 16.51 8.94 -3.13
C SER A 841 15.89 10.18 -3.79
N ARG A 842 16.11 11.39 -3.24
CA ARG A 842 15.46 12.64 -3.72
C ARG A 842 15.75 12.94 -5.20
N ASN A 843 16.95 12.62 -5.68
CA ASN A 843 17.27 12.58 -7.11
C ASN A 843 17.24 11.13 -7.60
N THR A 844 16.06 10.69 -8.03
CA THR A 844 15.80 9.29 -8.44
C THR A 844 16.68 8.83 -9.59
N GLN A 845 16.98 9.70 -10.56
CA GLN A 845 17.80 9.36 -11.71
C GLN A 845 19.27 9.17 -11.34
N ALA A 846 19.84 10.08 -10.55
CA ALA A 846 21.20 9.91 -10.03
C ALA A 846 21.30 8.66 -9.13
N HIS A 847 20.31 8.44 -8.27
CA HIS A 847 20.23 7.27 -7.41
C HIS A 847 20.17 5.96 -8.22
N TYR A 848 19.37 5.90 -9.29
CA TYR A 848 19.30 4.71 -10.16
C TYR A 848 20.58 4.51 -10.96
N HIS A 849 21.24 5.57 -11.39
CA HIS A 849 22.51 5.48 -12.08
C HIS A 849 23.61 4.85 -11.20
N VAL A 850 23.68 5.24 -9.91
CA VAL A 850 24.58 4.60 -8.94
C VAL A 850 24.23 3.12 -8.77
N ARG A 851 22.94 2.78 -8.62
CA ARG A 851 22.52 1.37 -8.50
C ARG A 851 22.82 0.53 -9.74
N SER A 852 22.67 1.07 -10.95
CA SER A 852 23.08 0.39 -12.18
C SER A 852 24.59 0.15 -12.23
N LYS A 853 25.41 1.09 -11.74
CA LYS A 853 26.87 0.88 -11.61
C LYS A 853 27.19 -0.26 -10.64
N CYS A 854 26.50 -0.32 -9.50
CA CYS A 854 26.64 -1.42 -8.55
C CYS A 854 26.24 -2.76 -9.18
N LEU A 855 25.13 -2.82 -9.92
CA LEU A 855 24.70 -4.03 -10.63
C LEU A 855 25.75 -4.53 -11.62
N ALA A 856 26.30 -3.64 -12.44
CA ALA A 856 27.35 -3.99 -13.39
C ALA A 856 28.57 -4.59 -12.68
N LYS A 857 29.04 -3.94 -11.60
CA LYS A 857 30.21 -4.43 -10.87
C LYS A 857 29.94 -5.72 -10.11
N PHE A 858 28.81 -5.82 -9.43
CA PHE A 858 28.45 -7.04 -8.70
C PHE A 858 28.22 -8.21 -9.66
N SER A 859 27.74 -7.95 -10.87
CA SER A 859 27.66 -8.98 -11.92
C SER A 859 29.03 -9.52 -12.32
N GLU A 860 30.05 -8.65 -12.40
CA GLU A 860 31.42 -9.08 -12.71
C GLU A 860 32.02 -9.92 -11.57
N VAL A 861 31.75 -9.55 -10.31
CA VAL A 861 32.37 -10.18 -9.13
C VAL A 861 31.65 -11.46 -8.70
N TYR A 862 30.33 -11.48 -8.78
CA TYR A 862 29.49 -12.53 -8.21
C TYR A 862 28.74 -13.37 -9.25
N GLY A 863 28.77 -12.97 -10.53
CA GLY A 863 28.08 -13.65 -11.62
C GLY A 863 26.67 -13.10 -11.85
N ASN A 864 25.79 -13.91 -12.45
CA ASN A 864 24.44 -13.48 -12.78
C ASN A 864 23.51 -13.48 -11.56
N LEU A 865 22.55 -12.56 -11.55
CA LEU A 865 21.46 -12.56 -10.60
C LEU A 865 20.50 -13.75 -10.87
N SER A 866 19.74 -14.17 -9.85
CA SER A 866 18.77 -15.27 -9.98
C SER A 866 17.72 -15.01 -11.08
N ALA A 867 17.16 -16.10 -11.61
CA ALA A 867 16.13 -16.05 -12.64
C ALA A 867 14.93 -15.18 -12.20
N LYS A 868 14.34 -14.48 -13.17
CA LYS A 868 13.17 -13.64 -12.96
C LYS A 868 11.99 -14.49 -12.48
N ARG A 869 11.38 -14.05 -11.39
CA ARG A 869 10.13 -14.58 -10.86
C ARG A 869 8.94 -13.80 -11.42
N LEU A 870 7.86 -14.50 -11.74
CA LEU A 870 6.63 -13.90 -12.24
C LEU A 870 5.81 -13.31 -11.09
N PHE A 871 5.06 -12.24 -11.38
CA PHE A 871 3.98 -11.80 -10.49
C PHE A 871 2.78 -12.74 -10.60
N SER A 872 1.88 -12.72 -9.62
CA SER A 872 0.67 -13.57 -9.58
C SER A 872 0.98 -15.07 -9.71
N SER A 873 2.14 -15.47 -9.18
CA SER A 873 2.60 -16.86 -9.20
C SER A 873 2.15 -17.62 -7.96
N ARG A 874 1.70 -16.90 -6.92
CA ARG A 874 1.23 -17.48 -5.66
C ARG A 874 -0.26 -17.78 -5.76
N GLY A 875 -0.68 -18.90 -5.20
CA GLY A 875 -2.10 -19.30 -5.12
C GLY A 875 -2.91 -18.58 -4.04
N ASP A 876 -2.30 -17.61 -3.33
CA ASP A 876 -2.91 -16.85 -2.22
C ASP A 876 -3.28 -15.41 -2.61
N ASP A 877 -3.08 -15.02 -3.88
CA ASP A 877 -3.31 -13.67 -4.43
C ASP A 877 -2.54 -12.53 -3.73
N TRP A 878 -1.55 -12.84 -2.89
CA TRP A 878 -0.77 -11.83 -2.16
C TRP A 878 0.39 -11.23 -2.96
N ASP A 879 0.62 -11.69 -4.19
CA ASP A 879 1.62 -11.13 -5.14
C ASP A 879 1.00 -10.50 -6.40
N VAL A 880 -0.32 -10.22 -6.39
CA VAL A 880 -1.09 -9.65 -7.52
C VAL A 880 -0.95 -8.14 -7.62
#